data_AF-A0A235IM23-F1
#
_entry.id   AF-A0A235IM23-F1
#
_cell.length_a   1.000
_cell.length_b   1.000
_cell.length_c   1.000
_cell.angle_alpha   90.00
_cell.angle_beta   90.00
_cell.angle_gamma   90.00
#
_symmetry.space_group_name_H-M   'P 1'
#
loop_
_entity.id
_entity.type
_entity.pdbx_description
1 polymer ?
#
loop_
_entity_poly.entity_id
_entity_poly.type
_entity_poly.pdbx_seq_one_letter_code
_entity_poly.pdbx_strand_id
1 'polypeptide(L)'
;MINNIAKPKLLFFQWKNESLSKFVVLHRQQHVKCLSEFFDVIVINEDCDYQQSCDRYQPEVTLFEAGVNYKGCRKLQISNTNAYPDIPKLGFHNGDSWCNARAGFISDMENWGIETFFTICTTTAEHTQEIADNLFVWPNFIDVETYRDYGESKIIPVLFSGYINNLYPWRQKIYKTVSQYYPSLICPHLGYDERFTRRMLHGEQYARTINASSFVPTCGTIEKEIVRKHFEIPACKSCLITEKTASVEASGFMDMQNCIFADENDVLDKIDYLFQNPEKLEMIINAGYDLVHSRHTFKQRDQIFQWFNLYKNLQPNQKIIQTDPFQPLTVVEQSSGIKNSHIIGNGLIIGLLREADEKVAAGKYEEAEAVYLQCVNYIFWMPEPKLRLAICNLYKGDSETALYWITQPIKYTLEEYQASDPDPVEWAYFIICLLCHGKLDEAIKCADQFPCISHPILDRTRWAIDLLNDRINNDTLPNSDKSKYRASVHQLPEQSLDDLMNNLCIMLASCKQFALEKKLKNWSNSKNEFKTKKINNTFPDENISLTKYYLQYPKFNQKKWIESKIKSIAGKFFRYLESVFGEFLPYKLSKIRQDEFLSAIKVIATNENVQSVLLIGASKGEAETEALLAGIKENINSPALFSINGLSSRLIGLQKYYYDNGRIKFNQISSSSISNEINNDLQKIKGENQIDFFDLVVIKSDKSYVDIELEELLGAKFIILKGINTSENYKNCQRVLADESYSLVSHNPSHRNGYAIFQKDNNHEQALIERISLHM
;
A
#
# COMPACT_ATOMS: atom_id res chain seq x y z
N MET A 1 27.87 -44.99 -5.31
CA MET A 1 27.28 -44.39 -6.52
C MET A 1 26.06 -43.61 -6.07
N ILE A 2 26.18 -42.30 -5.90
CA ILE A 2 25.04 -41.45 -5.58
C ILE A 2 24.33 -41.24 -6.91
N ASN A 3 23.17 -41.86 -7.10
CA ASN A 3 22.31 -41.58 -8.24
C ASN A 3 22.03 -40.07 -8.22
N ASN A 4 22.60 -39.37 -9.20
CA ASN A 4 22.38 -37.94 -9.40
C ASN A 4 20.96 -37.80 -9.98
N ILE A 5 19.95 -37.92 -9.13
CA ILE A 5 18.56 -37.71 -9.51
C ILE A 5 18.47 -36.26 -10.00
N ALA A 6 18.11 -36.08 -11.26
CA ALA A 6 17.96 -34.75 -11.83
C ALA A 6 16.88 -33.99 -11.05
N LYS A 7 17.19 -32.77 -10.61
CA LYS A 7 16.22 -31.91 -9.93
C LYS A 7 15.12 -31.51 -10.92
N PRO A 8 13.84 -31.49 -10.50
CA PRO A 8 12.77 -31.02 -11.36
C PRO A 8 12.96 -29.55 -11.72
N LYS A 9 12.56 -29.19 -12.94
CA LYS A 9 12.67 -27.80 -13.42
C LYS A 9 11.55 -26.95 -12.88
N LEU A 10 11.91 -25.86 -12.20
CA LEU A 10 10.98 -24.85 -11.69
C LEU A 10 11.19 -23.53 -12.44
N LEU A 11 10.13 -23.04 -13.09
CA LEU A 11 10.14 -21.71 -13.68
C LEU A 11 9.56 -20.71 -12.67
N PHE A 12 10.38 -19.78 -12.20
CA PHE A 12 9.99 -18.79 -11.21
C PHE A 12 9.79 -17.41 -11.86
N PHE A 13 8.54 -17.00 -11.97
CA PHE A 13 8.16 -15.66 -12.43
C PHE A 13 8.28 -14.68 -11.26
N GLN A 14 9.38 -13.94 -11.23
CA GLN A 14 9.74 -13.07 -10.12
C GLN A 14 9.67 -11.61 -10.59
N TRP A 15 9.01 -10.72 -9.82
CA TRP A 15 8.85 -9.31 -10.21
C TRP A 15 10.20 -8.63 -10.49
N LYS A 16 10.21 -7.69 -11.43
CA LYS A 16 11.45 -7.04 -11.86
C LYS A 16 11.95 -6.07 -10.80
N ASN A 17 13.22 -6.20 -10.41
CA ASN A 17 13.88 -5.26 -9.52
C ASN A 17 14.34 -4.04 -10.33
N GLU A 18 13.86 -2.84 -9.99
CA GLU A 18 14.30 -1.59 -10.62
C GLU A 18 15.18 -0.76 -9.67
N SER A 19 14.77 -0.63 -8.41
CA SER A 19 15.47 0.19 -7.42
C SER A 19 15.20 -0.27 -5.98
N LEU A 20 15.53 -1.54 -5.69
CA LEU A 20 15.36 -2.11 -4.34
C LEU A 20 16.60 -1.90 -3.48
N SER A 21 16.38 -1.84 -2.16
CA SER A 21 17.47 -1.87 -1.19
C SER A 21 18.26 -3.17 -1.28
N LYS A 22 19.57 -3.09 -1.02
CA LYS A 22 20.47 -4.25 -1.14
C LYS A 22 20.04 -5.45 -0.28
N PHE A 23 19.49 -5.21 0.90
CA PHE A 23 19.02 -6.30 1.76
C PHE A 23 17.76 -6.97 1.20
N VAL A 24 16.84 -6.23 0.56
CA VAL A 24 15.67 -6.84 -0.10
C VAL A 24 16.12 -7.66 -1.32
N VAL A 25 17.08 -7.15 -2.10
CA VAL A 25 17.70 -7.91 -3.19
C VAL A 25 18.32 -9.22 -2.67
N LEU A 26 19.06 -9.14 -1.56
CA LEU A 26 19.63 -10.32 -0.90
C LEU A 26 18.55 -11.33 -0.48
N HIS A 27 17.43 -10.88 0.12
CA HIS A 27 16.34 -11.77 0.51
C HIS A 27 15.76 -12.52 -0.70
N ARG A 28 15.54 -11.82 -1.82
CA ARG A 28 15.03 -12.39 -3.07
C ARG A 28 16.02 -13.40 -3.68
N GLN A 29 17.32 -13.12 -3.63
CA GLN A 29 18.36 -14.06 -4.04
C GLN A 29 18.37 -15.31 -3.15
N GLN A 30 18.14 -15.15 -1.84
CA GLN A 30 18.06 -16.27 -0.91
C GLN A 30 16.82 -17.14 -1.13
N HIS A 31 15.70 -16.59 -1.60
CA HIS A 31 14.56 -17.40 -2.06
C HIS A 31 14.96 -18.30 -3.24
N VAL A 32 15.67 -17.75 -4.22
CA VAL A 32 16.17 -18.53 -5.37
C VAL A 32 17.17 -19.59 -4.90
N LYS A 33 18.14 -19.23 -4.05
CA LYS A 33 19.12 -20.18 -3.49
C LYS A 33 18.44 -21.32 -2.73
N CYS A 34 17.40 -21.00 -1.95
CA CYS A 34 16.60 -22.00 -1.23
C CYS A 34 15.87 -22.95 -2.17
N LEU A 35 15.17 -22.44 -3.18
CA LEU A 35 14.51 -23.28 -4.19
C LEU A 35 15.53 -24.14 -4.95
N SER A 36 16.72 -23.62 -5.24
CA SER A 36 17.79 -24.35 -5.92
C SER A 36 18.35 -25.53 -5.14
N GLU A 37 18.07 -25.67 -3.84
CA GLU A 37 18.38 -26.90 -3.09
C GLU A 37 17.56 -28.09 -3.62
N PHE A 38 16.35 -27.84 -4.13
CA PHE A 38 15.37 -28.88 -4.51
C PHE A 38 15.04 -28.91 -5.99
N PHE A 39 15.16 -27.77 -6.68
CA PHE A 39 14.78 -27.60 -8.08
C PHE A 39 15.96 -27.14 -8.96
N ASP A 40 15.87 -27.36 -10.26
CA ASP A 40 16.61 -26.60 -11.27
C ASP A 40 15.82 -25.33 -11.58
N VAL A 41 16.21 -24.20 -10.97
CA VAL A 41 15.43 -22.96 -10.95
C VAL A 41 15.80 -22.04 -12.10
N ILE A 42 14.80 -21.66 -12.88
CA ILE A 42 14.92 -20.68 -13.96
C ILE A 42 14.09 -19.45 -13.57
N VAL A 43 14.75 -18.31 -13.39
CA VAL A 43 14.07 -17.06 -13.01
C VAL A 43 13.69 -16.26 -14.25
N ILE A 44 12.41 -15.92 -14.38
CA ILE A 44 11.88 -14.99 -15.38
C ILE A 44 11.53 -13.68 -14.67
N ASN A 45 12.24 -12.61 -15.03
CA ASN A 45 12.11 -11.28 -14.39
C ASN A 45 11.79 -10.16 -15.39
N GLU A 46 11.23 -10.54 -16.53
CA GLU A 46 10.79 -9.65 -17.60
C GLU A 46 9.40 -10.03 -18.10
N ASP A 47 8.75 -9.09 -18.79
CA ASP A 47 7.44 -9.33 -19.37
C ASP A 47 7.56 -10.45 -20.42
N CYS A 48 6.60 -11.38 -20.40
CA CYS A 48 6.73 -12.59 -21.19
C CYS A 48 5.38 -13.20 -21.59
N ASP A 49 5.47 -14.19 -22.47
CA ASP A 49 4.39 -15.07 -22.84
C ASP A 49 4.62 -16.42 -22.14
N TYR A 50 3.67 -16.83 -21.29
CA TYR A 50 3.79 -18.05 -20.49
C TYR A 50 3.96 -19.29 -21.36
N GLN A 51 3.23 -19.38 -22.48
CA GLN A 51 3.30 -20.50 -23.40
C GLN A 51 4.72 -20.62 -23.99
N GLN A 52 5.27 -19.51 -24.48
CA GLN A 52 6.61 -19.50 -25.07
C GLN A 52 7.70 -19.85 -24.05
N SER A 53 7.55 -19.36 -22.81
CA SER A 53 8.45 -19.73 -21.72
C SER A 53 8.38 -21.23 -21.41
N CYS A 54 7.18 -21.82 -21.38
CA CYS A 54 7.01 -23.26 -21.20
C CYS A 54 7.60 -24.06 -22.37
N ASP A 55 7.35 -23.64 -23.62
CA ASP A 55 7.91 -24.26 -24.83
C ASP A 55 9.45 -24.31 -24.76
N ARG A 56 10.05 -23.20 -24.33
CA ARG A 56 11.51 -23.04 -24.26
C ARG A 56 12.16 -23.86 -23.14
N TYR A 57 11.60 -23.81 -21.94
CA TYR A 57 12.26 -24.33 -20.74
C TYR A 57 11.78 -25.71 -20.33
N GLN A 58 10.59 -26.11 -20.78
CA GLN A 58 9.91 -27.37 -20.43
C GLN A 58 9.89 -27.60 -18.91
N PRO A 59 9.26 -26.68 -18.13
CA PRO A 59 9.21 -26.79 -16.68
C PRO A 59 8.25 -27.90 -16.23
N GLU A 60 8.52 -28.49 -15.06
CA GLU A 60 7.59 -29.42 -14.41
C GLU A 60 6.66 -28.72 -13.42
N VAL A 61 7.05 -27.54 -12.94
CA VAL A 61 6.25 -26.70 -12.05
C VAL A 61 6.60 -25.23 -12.28
N THR A 62 5.63 -24.36 -12.06
CA THR A 62 5.80 -22.92 -12.18
C THR A 62 5.39 -22.20 -10.90
N LEU A 63 6.15 -21.17 -10.53
CA LEU A 63 5.92 -20.36 -9.33
C LEU A 63 5.76 -18.90 -9.74
N PHE A 64 4.70 -18.24 -9.28
CA PHE A 64 4.35 -16.87 -9.63
C PHE A 64 4.43 -15.98 -8.40
N GLU A 65 5.44 -15.11 -8.35
CA GLU A 65 5.51 -14.07 -7.33
C GLU A 65 4.46 -12.98 -7.59
N ALA A 66 3.73 -12.60 -6.55
CA ALA A 66 2.86 -11.44 -6.54
C ALA A 66 2.69 -10.92 -5.09
N GLY A 67 1.88 -9.87 -4.91
CA GLY A 67 1.63 -9.30 -3.58
C GLY A 67 2.80 -8.49 -3.01
N VAL A 68 3.73 -8.05 -3.87
CA VAL A 68 4.89 -7.25 -3.47
C VAL A 68 4.53 -5.76 -3.45
N ASN A 69 4.82 -5.05 -2.36
CA ASN A 69 4.55 -3.61 -2.21
C ASN A 69 5.80 -2.72 -2.22
N TYR A 70 6.97 -3.26 -2.60
CA TYR A 70 8.18 -2.46 -2.68
C TYR A 70 8.10 -1.47 -3.86
N LYS A 71 8.26 -0.17 -3.59
CA LYS A 71 8.22 0.89 -4.61
C LYS A 71 9.25 0.73 -5.75
N GLY A 72 10.29 -0.08 -5.53
CA GLY A 72 11.33 -0.40 -6.53
C GLY A 72 11.12 -1.74 -7.25
N CYS A 73 9.98 -2.40 -7.08
CA CYS A 73 9.58 -3.57 -7.85
C CYS A 73 8.57 -3.19 -8.92
N ARG A 74 8.76 -3.72 -10.12
CA ARG A 74 7.79 -3.64 -11.21
C ARG A 74 7.14 -5.00 -11.43
N LYS A 75 5.81 -5.03 -11.35
CA LYS A 75 4.98 -6.18 -11.72
C LYS A 75 5.25 -6.64 -13.16
N LEU A 76 5.28 -7.95 -13.38
CA LEU A 76 5.43 -8.52 -14.71
C LEU A 76 4.10 -8.55 -15.46
N GLN A 77 4.15 -8.28 -16.76
CA GLN A 77 3.05 -8.58 -17.68
C GLN A 77 3.27 -9.98 -18.25
N ILE A 78 2.43 -10.93 -17.82
CA ILE A 78 2.51 -12.34 -18.24
C ILE A 78 1.24 -12.68 -19.03
N SER A 79 1.40 -13.02 -20.30
CA SER A 79 0.30 -13.36 -21.20
C SER A 79 0.18 -14.87 -21.44
N ASN A 80 -0.98 -15.32 -21.94
CA ASN A 80 -1.29 -16.73 -22.26
C ASN A 80 -1.08 -17.71 -21.10
N THR A 81 -1.37 -17.29 -19.87
CA THR A 81 -1.25 -18.10 -18.65
C THR A 81 -2.17 -19.33 -18.62
N ASN A 82 -3.17 -19.41 -19.49
CA ASN A 82 -4.04 -20.60 -19.63
C ASN A 82 -3.42 -21.72 -20.49
N ALA A 83 -2.28 -21.50 -21.14
CA ALA A 83 -1.57 -22.58 -21.81
C ALA A 83 -1.08 -23.63 -20.81
N TYR A 84 -0.82 -24.86 -21.28
CA TYR A 84 -0.30 -25.97 -20.49
C TYR A 84 -1.01 -26.18 -19.14
N PRO A 85 -2.32 -26.50 -19.14
CA PRO A 85 -3.09 -26.69 -17.90
C PRO A 85 -2.54 -27.82 -17.00
N ASP A 86 -1.83 -28.78 -17.58
CA ASP A 86 -1.24 -29.91 -16.87
C ASP A 86 0.05 -29.54 -16.10
N ILE A 87 0.67 -28.38 -16.38
CA ILE A 87 1.83 -27.90 -15.62
C ILE A 87 1.30 -27.15 -14.39
N PRO A 88 1.59 -27.63 -13.15
CA PRO A 88 1.11 -26.97 -11.94
C PRO A 88 1.65 -25.55 -11.81
N LYS A 89 0.75 -24.63 -11.45
CA LYS A 89 1.03 -23.22 -11.18
C LYS A 89 0.80 -22.93 -9.71
N LEU A 90 1.81 -22.37 -9.08
CA LEU A 90 1.81 -22.02 -7.66
C LEU A 90 1.92 -20.52 -7.50
N GLY A 91 1.10 -19.93 -6.64
CA GLY A 91 1.20 -18.53 -6.26
C GLY A 91 2.20 -18.35 -5.11
N PHE A 92 2.97 -17.27 -5.13
CA PHE A 92 3.86 -16.89 -4.04
C PHE A 92 3.57 -15.44 -3.61
N HIS A 93 2.88 -15.29 -2.48
CA HIS A 93 2.65 -14.01 -1.84
C HIS A 93 3.93 -13.56 -1.12
N ASN A 94 4.69 -12.67 -1.75
CA ASN A 94 5.95 -12.14 -1.22
C ASN A 94 5.76 -10.75 -0.60
N GLY A 95 4.87 -10.68 0.38
CA GLY A 95 4.57 -9.48 1.16
C GLY A 95 4.20 -9.82 2.60
N ASP A 96 4.16 -8.81 3.47
CA ASP A 96 3.73 -8.97 4.86
C ASP A 96 2.25 -9.41 4.95
N SER A 97 1.87 -10.09 6.03
CA SER A 97 0.50 -10.56 6.26
C SER A 97 -0.57 -9.47 6.19
N TRP A 98 -0.22 -8.20 6.49
CA TRP A 98 -1.11 -7.02 6.48
C TRP A 98 -0.90 -6.10 5.27
N CYS A 99 -0.25 -6.60 4.21
CA CYS A 99 0.11 -5.81 3.04
C CYS A 99 -1.12 -5.38 2.22
N ASN A 100 -1.17 -4.13 1.77
CA ASN A 100 -2.26 -3.68 0.89
C ASN A 100 -2.24 -4.31 -0.52
N ALA A 101 -1.15 -5.00 -0.89
CA ALA A 101 -1.01 -5.73 -2.15
C ALA A 101 -1.77 -7.07 -2.18
N ARG A 102 -2.35 -7.53 -1.07
CA ARG A 102 -3.09 -8.80 -0.98
C ARG A 102 -4.31 -8.85 -1.91
N ALA A 103 -5.08 -7.78 -1.98
CA ALA A 103 -6.25 -7.72 -2.88
C ALA A 103 -5.82 -7.88 -4.36
N GLY A 104 -4.72 -7.24 -4.72
CA GLY A 104 -4.11 -7.38 -6.04
C GLY A 104 -3.51 -8.77 -6.28
N PHE A 105 -2.90 -9.39 -5.26
CA PHE A 105 -2.41 -10.76 -5.32
C PHE A 105 -3.54 -11.74 -5.68
N ILE A 106 -4.67 -11.66 -4.97
CA ILE A 106 -5.83 -12.54 -5.23
C ILE A 106 -6.36 -12.33 -6.66
N SER A 107 -6.46 -11.07 -7.10
CA SER A 107 -6.83 -10.74 -8.49
C SER A 107 -5.89 -11.38 -9.51
N ASP A 108 -4.57 -11.27 -9.31
CA ASP A 108 -3.59 -11.87 -10.22
C ASP A 108 -3.68 -13.39 -10.24
N MET A 109 -3.85 -14.03 -9.08
CA MET A 109 -3.97 -15.49 -8.99
C MET A 109 -5.19 -16.01 -9.76
N GLU A 110 -6.34 -15.37 -9.60
CA GLU A 110 -7.56 -15.76 -10.32
C GLU A 110 -7.38 -15.59 -11.84
N ASN A 111 -6.83 -14.45 -12.29
CA ASN A 111 -6.59 -14.19 -13.71
C ASN A 111 -5.55 -15.14 -14.33
N TRP A 112 -4.66 -15.70 -13.53
CA TRP A 112 -3.68 -16.70 -13.96
C TRP A 112 -4.16 -18.14 -13.79
N GLY A 113 -5.35 -18.36 -13.23
CA GLY A 113 -5.90 -19.70 -12.97
C GLY A 113 -5.08 -20.47 -11.92
N ILE A 114 -4.62 -19.77 -10.89
CA ILE A 114 -3.79 -20.31 -9.81
C ILE A 114 -4.63 -20.43 -8.55
N GLU A 115 -4.69 -21.64 -7.98
CA GLU A 115 -5.53 -21.94 -6.81
C GLU A 115 -4.73 -22.30 -5.55
N THR A 116 -3.44 -22.63 -5.69
CA THR A 116 -2.56 -22.97 -4.56
C THR A 116 -1.56 -21.85 -4.30
N PHE A 117 -1.47 -21.42 -3.04
CA PHE A 117 -0.69 -20.25 -2.64
C PHE A 117 0.35 -20.60 -1.60
N PHE A 118 1.52 -19.97 -1.69
CA PHE A 118 2.57 -20.00 -0.69
C PHE A 118 2.83 -18.58 -0.15
N THR A 119 3.09 -18.46 1.14
CA THR A 119 3.47 -17.20 1.81
C THR A 119 4.68 -17.42 2.73
N ILE A 120 5.50 -16.39 2.93
CA ILE A 120 6.57 -16.44 3.94
C ILE A 120 6.02 -16.27 5.36
N CYS A 121 4.93 -15.51 5.50
CA CYS A 121 4.43 -15.02 6.77
C CYS A 121 3.43 -16.00 7.40
N THR A 122 3.64 -16.36 8.67
CA THR A 122 2.86 -17.40 9.36
C THR A 122 1.43 -16.98 9.71
N THR A 123 1.14 -15.67 9.82
CA THR A 123 -0.19 -15.15 10.15
C THR A 123 -1.00 -14.71 8.93
N THR A 124 -0.51 -14.91 7.70
CA THR A 124 -1.22 -14.43 6.48
C THR A 124 -2.64 -14.99 6.39
N ALA A 125 -2.89 -16.20 6.88
CA ALA A 125 -4.21 -16.81 6.91
C ALA A 125 -5.23 -16.04 7.79
N GLU A 126 -4.82 -15.43 8.90
CA GLU A 126 -5.69 -14.58 9.73
C GLU A 126 -6.15 -13.32 8.99
N HIS A 127 -5.36 -12.93 8.00
CA HIS A 127 -5.49 -11.70 7.24
C HIS A 127 -6.12 -11.93 5.85
N THR A 128 -6.27 -13.18 5.42
CA THR A 128 -6.81 -13.59 4.11
C THR A 128 -7.58 -14.90 4.23
N GLN A 129 -8.55 -14.94 5.14
CA GLN A 129 -9.21 -16.18 5.55
C GLN A 129 -9.88 -16.94 4.39
N GLU A 130 -10.41 -16.24 3.39
CA GLU A 130 -11.12 -16.86 2.25
C GLU A 130 -10.21 -17.71 1.36
N ILE A 131 -8.89 -17.49 1.37
CA ILE A 131 -7.91 -18.34 0.68
C ILE A 131 -7.15 -19.28 1.60
N ALA A 132 -7.43 -19.27 2.91
CA ALA A 132 -6.65 -20.00 3.92
C ALA A 132 -6.62 -21.52 3.68
N ASP A 133 -7.69 -22.10 3.12
CA ASP A 133 -7.76 -23.54 2.82
C ASP A 133 -6.75 -23.98 1.75
N ASN A 134 -6.35 -23.08 0.86
CA ASN A 134 -5.37 -23.33 -0.21
C ASN A 134 -4.05 -22.58 -0.02
N LEU A 135 -3.89 -21.89 1.11
CA LEU A 135 -2.68 -21.18 1.48
C LEU A 135 -1.77 -22.11 2.28
N PHE A 136 -0.49 -22.13 1.92
CA PHE A 136 0.59 -22.85 2.58
C PHE A 136 1.65 -21.86 3.04
N VAL A 137 2.24 -22.09 4.20
CA VAL A 137 3.37 -21.32 4.69
C VAL A 137 4.67 -21.97 4.23
N TRP A 138 5.53 -21.16 3.60
CA TRP A 138 6.94 -21.44 3.31
C TRP A 138 7.78 -20.54 4.23
N PRO A 139 8.04 -20.94 5.48
CA PRO A 139 8.48 -20.01 6.52
C PRO A 139 9.85 -19.40 6.25
N ASN A 140 10.15 -18.27 6.90
CA ASN A 140 11.48 -17.68 6.94
C ASN A 140 12.60 -18.68 7.29
N PHE A 141 13.81 -18.38 6.83
CA PHE A 141 14.99 -19.24 6.94
C PHE A 141 16.28 -18.42 6.85
N ILE A 142 17.42 -19.05 7.15
CA ILE A 142 18.75 -18.44 7.06
C ILE A 142 19.64 -19.08 5.99
N ASP A 143 20.56 -18.26 5.46
CA ASP A 143 21.72 -18.72 4.70
C ASP A 143 22.87 -19.04 5.65
N VAL A 144 23.26 -20.31 5.74
CA VAL A 144 24.34 -20.76 6.64
C VAL A 144 25.72 -20.23 6.23
N GLU A 145 25.89 -19.78 4.99
CA GLU A 145 27.15 -19.14 4.56
C GLU A 145 27.28 -17.73 5.14
N THR A 146 26.14 -17.03 5.30
CA THR A 146 26.08 -15.66 5.82
C THR A 146 25.88 -15.63 7.33
N TYR A 147 24.95 -16.40 7.87
CA TYR A 147 24.58 -16.40 9.28
C TYR A 147 25.16 -17.64 9.96
N ARG A 148 26.33 -17.45 10.56
CA ARG A 148 27.14 -18.49 11.19
C ARG A 148 27.98 -17.89 12.30
N ASP A 149 28.70 -18.75 13.01
CA ASP A 149 29.72 -18.31 13.94
C ASP A 149 30.93 -17.77 13.18
N TYR A 150 31.28 -16.52 13.44
CA TYR A 150 32.47 -15.86 12.89
C TYR A 150 33.63 -15.81 13.89
N GLY A 151 33.43 -16.29 15.12
CA GLY A 151 34.42 -16.21 16.19
C GLY A 151 34.68 -14.79 16.70
N GLU A 152 33.72 -13.87 16.52
CA GLU A 152 33.84 -12.49 16.99
C GLU A 152 33.78 -12.43 18.52
N SER A 153 34.61 -11.55 19.11
CA SER A 153 34.54 -11.25 20.54
C SER A 153 33.22 -10.58 20.89
N LYS A 154 32.61 -10.97 22.03
CA LYS A 154 31.34 -10.41 22.55
C LYS A 154 31.50 -9.00 23.14
N ILE A 155 31.83 -8.03 22.29
CA ILE A 155 32.10 -6.64 22.69
C ILE A 155 30.86 -5.75 22.72
N ILE A 156 29.73 -6.20 22.18
CA ILE A 156 28.46 -5.47 22.19
C ILE A 156 27.53 -6.14 23.23
N PRO A 157 27.27 -5.53 24.41
CA PRO A 157 26.40 -6.16 25.40
C PRO A 157 24.98 -6.38 24.87
N VAL A 158 24.38 -5.33 24.29
CA VAL A 158 23.04 -5.41 23.69
C VAL A 158 23.03 -4.75 22.32
N LEU A 159 22.48 -5.43 21.32
CA LEU A 159 22.28 -4.90 19.97
C LEU A 159 20.80 -4.69 19.68
N PHE A 160 20.43 -3.45 19.34
CA PHE A 160 19.12 -3.14 18.77
C PHE A 160 19.25 -2.94 17.26
N SER A 161 18.58 -3.79 16.48
CA SER A 161 18.57 -3.68 15.02
C SER A 161 17.16 -3.67 14.44
N GLY A 162 16.90 -2.73 13.53
CA GLY A 162 15.59 -2.58 12.88
C GLY A 162 14.82 -1.34 13.31
N TYR A 163 13.53 -1.28 12.94
CA TYR A 163 12.63 -0.19 13.31
C TYR A 163 12.26 -0.25 14.80
N ILE A 164 12.22 0.93 15.43
CA ILE A 164 11.68 1.15 16.78
C ILE A 164 10.58 2.21 16.65
N ASN A 165 9.41 1.79 16.21
CA ASN A 165 8.24 2.65 15.97
C ASN A 165 6.97 1.93 16.43
N ASN A 166 5.81 2.53 16.17
CA ASN A 166 4.51 2.03 16.65
C ASN A 166 4.16 0.62 16.13
N LEU A 167 4.76 0.16 15.03
CA LEU A 167 4.58 -1.22 14.53
C LEU A 167 5.27 -2.26 15.45
N TYR A 168 6.15 -1.82 16.36
CA TYR A 168 6.92 -2.69 17.25
C TYR A 168 6.81 -2.24 18.71
N PRO A 169 5.61 -2.25 19.31
CA PRO A 169 5.41 -1.74 20.67
C PRO A 169 6.25 -2.50 21.70
N TRP A 170 6.38 -3.82 21.59
CA TRP A 170 7.27 -4.60 22.45
C TRP A 170 8.71 -4.10 22.36
N ARG A 171 9.23 -3.90 21.13
CA ARG A 171 10.61 -3.42 20.94
C ARG A 171 10.80 -2.01 21.50
N GLN A 172 9.83 -1.12 21.39
CA GLN A 172 9.90 0.22 21.97
C GLN A 172 10.06 0.16 23.49
N LYS A 173 9.29 -0.72 24.15
CA LYS A 173 9.36 -0.91 25.60
C LYS A 173 10.69 -1.53 26.03
N ILE A 174 11.12 -2.63 25.39
CA ILE A 174 12.40 -3.27 25.66
C ILE A 174 13.58 -2.34 25.41
N TYR A 175 13.55 -1.58 24.31
CA TYR A 175 14.57 -0.57 24.03
C TYR A 175 14.65 0.45 25.17
N LYS A 176 13.52 1.05 25.55
CA LYS A 176 13.45 2.05 26.62
C LYS A 176 13.99 1.50 27.94
N THR A 177 13.58 0.28 28.31
CA THR A 177 14.00 -0.34 29.57
C THR A 177 15.48 -0.72 29.54
N VAL A 178 15.94 -1.47 28.55
CA VAL A 178 17.30 -2.02 28.52
C VAL A 178 18.36 -0.95 28.26
N SER A 179 18.10 0.01 27.36
CA SER A 179 19.10 1.02 26.98
C SER A 179 19.44 2.01 28.11
N GLN A 180 18.65 2.03 29.19
CA GLN A 180 18.91 2.85 30.38
C GLN A 180 19.96 2.23 31.31
N TYR A 181 20.11 0.90 31.29
CA TYR A 181 20.95 0.16 32.23
C TYR A 181 22.13 -0.55 31.55
N TYR A 182 22.03 -0.83 30.25
CA TYR A 182 23.04 -1.57 29.49
C TYR A 182 23.60 -0.79 28.30
N PRO A 183 24.93 -0.75 28.11
CA PRO A 183 25.54 -0.23 26.89
C PRO A 183 24.95 -0.95 25.67
N SER A 184 24.36 -0.17 24.77
CA SER A 184 23.59 -0.69 23.65
C SER A 184 24.08 -0.11 22.33
N LEU A 185 24.37 -0.97 21.35
CA LEU A 185 24.58 -0.53 19.96
C LEU A 185 23.23 -0.47 19.24
N ILE A 186 22.99 0.64 18.54
CA ILE A 186 21.75 0.85 17.78
C ILE A 186 22.08 0.89 16.29
N CYS A 187 21.49 -0.03 15.54
CA CYS A 187 21.52 -0.07 14.09
C CYS A 187 20.12 0.32 13.55
N PRO A 188 19.88 1.61 13.27
CA PRO A 188 18.55 2.09 12.89
C PRO A 188 18.14 1.58 11.50
N HIS A 189 16.84 1.35 11.32
CA HIS A 189 16.26 1.08 10.01
C HIS A 189 15.77 2.38 9.35
N LEU A 190 16.35 2.70 8.19
CA LEU A 190 16.20 4.02 7.58
C LEU A 190 15.21 4.05 6.40
N GLY A 191 14.19 3.19 6.39
CA GLY A 191 13.36 3.02 5.18
C GLY A 191 13.74 1.84 4.32
N TYR A 192 12.98 1.69 3.23
CA TYR A 192 13.25 0.78 2.12
C TYR A 192 13.75 1.52 0.87
N ASP A 193 13.87 2.86 0.93
CA ASP A 193 14.45 3.66 -0.16
C ASP A 193 15.97 3.43 -0.21
N GLU A 194 16.45 3.03 -1.39
CA GLU A 194 17.83 2.66 -1.64
C GLU A 194 18.83 3.68 -1.08
N ARG A 195 18.54 4.99 -1.18
CA ARG A 195 19.45 6.06 -0.76
C ARG A 195 19.78 6.01 0.73
N PHE A 196 18.80 5.71 1.57
CA PHE A 196 18.99 5.66 3.02
C PHE A 196 19.53 4.30 3.46
N THR A 197 19.15 3.23 2.77
CA THR A 197 19.56 1.86 3.14
C THR A 197 21.06 1.59 2.94
N ARG A 198 21.79 2.43 2.19
CA ARG A 198 23.26 2.33 2.06
C ARG A 198 24.02 2.49 3.38
N ARG A 199 23.40 3.11 4.37
CA ARG A 199 23.97 3.28 5.73
C ARG A 199 23.58 2.15 6.68
N MET A 200 22.72 1.23 6.24
CA MET A 200 22.28 0.10 7.04
C MET A 200 23.20 -1.10 6.83
N LEU A 201 23.45 -1.83 7.90
CA LEU A 201 24.16 -3.10 7.84
C LEU A 201 23.27 -4.15 7.16
N HIS A 202 23.87 -4.95 6.28
CA HIS A 202 23.21 -6.10 5.66
C HIS A 202 24.24 -7.19 5.31
N GLY A 203 23.78 -8.42 5.05
CA GLY A 203 24.65 -9.54 4.70
C GLY A 203 25.68 -9.86 5.78
N GLU A 204 26.91 -10.20 5.38
CA GLU A 204 27.98 -10.61 6.31
C GLU A 204 28.30 -9.54 7.36
N GLN A 205 28.32 -8.25 7.01
CA GLN A 205 28.62 -7.20 7.98
C GLN A 205 27.59 -7.16 9.11
N TYR A 206 26.31 -7.35 8.77
CA TYR A 206 25.24 -7.46 9.76
C TYR A 206 25.39 -8.73 10.60
N ALA A 207 25.68 -9.88 9.96
CA ALA A 207 25.86 -11.15 10.64
C ALA A 207 27.04 -11.12 11.64
N ARG A 208 28.17 -10.48 11.29
CA ARG A 208 29.30 -10.27 12.19
C ARG A 208 28.98 -9.35 13.35
N THR A 209 28.19 -8.29 13.12
CA THR A 209 27.74 -7.39 14.19
C THR A 209 26.83 -8.13 15.17
N ILE A 210 25.94 -8.99 14.67
CA ILE A 210 25.17 -9.91 15.52
C ILE A 210 26.14 -10.82 16.29
N ASN A 211 27.09 -11.49 15.62
CA ASN A 211 28.03 -12.42 16.27
C ASN A 211 28.92 -11.74 17.34
N ALA A 212 29.24 -10.45 17.20
CA ALA A 212 29.95 -9.67 18.21
C ALA A 212 29.06 -9.25 19.40
N SER A 213 27.76 -9.57 19.39
CA SER A 213 26.79 -9.17 20.41
C SER A 213 26.44 -10.30 21.40
N SER A 214 26.21 -9.96 22.67
CA SER A 214 25.75 -10.92 23.68
C SER A 214 24.25 -11.15 23.58
N PHE A 215 23.45 -10.07 23.65
CA PHE A 215 21.98 -10.11 23.58
C PHE A 215 21.46 -9.30 22.40
N VAL A 216 20.46 -9.84 21.69
CA VAL A 216 19.82 -9.14 20.57
C VAL A 216 18.30 -9.26 20.67
N PRO A 217 17.58 -8.19 21.05
CA PRO A 217 16.13 -8.19 21.11
C PRO A 217 15.45 -8.16 19.73
N THR A 218 14.42 -8.98 19.52
CA THR A 218 13.56 -8.98 18.33
C THR A 218 12.13 -9.39 18.67
N CYS A 219 11.15 -8.84 17.97
CA CYS A 219 9.73 -9.18 18.09
C CYS A 219 9.08 -9.36 16.71
N GLY A 220 7.88 -9.92 16.72
CA GLY A 220 7.06 -10.23 15.57
C GLY A 220 6.16 -9.10 15.08
N THR A 221 6.45 -7.85 15.48
CA THR A 221 5.57 -6.68 15.24
C THR A 221 4.28 -6.76 16.07
N ILE A 222 3.35 -5.83 15.87
CA ILE A 222 2.00 -5.92 16.44
C ILE A 222 1.24 -7.19 16.01
N GLU A 223 1.67 -7.84 14.94
CA GLU A 223 1.07 -9.07 14.39
C GLU A 223 1.71 -10.37 14.91
N LYS A 224 2.70 -10.29 15.81
CA LYS A 224 3.30 -11.46 16.50
C LYS A 224 3.85 -12.53 15.54
N GLU A 225 4.48 -12.07 14.46
CA GLU A 225 5.06 -12.91 13.41
C GLU A 225 6.44 -13.49 13.70
N ILE A 226 6.76 -14.64 13.07
CA ILE A 226 8.13 -15.15 13.03
C ILE A 226 8.93 -14.51 11.88
N VAL A 227 9.69 -13.45 12.20
CA VAL A 227 10.56 -12.78 11.23
C VAL A 227 11.96 -13.41 11.16
N ARG A 228 12.68 -13.20 10.05
CA ARG A 228 14.06 -13.68 9.80
C ARG A 228 15.00 -13.49 10.98
N LYS A 229 14.94 -12.34 11.65
CA LYS A 229 15.81 -12.00 12.79
C LYS A 229 15.76 -13.03 13.91
N HIS A 230 14.61 -13.68 14.15
CA HIS A 230 14.50 -14.74 15.16
C HIS A 230 15.43 -15.93 14.84
N PHE A 231 15.75 -16.16 13.56
CA PHE A 231 16.68 -17.20 13.13
C PHE A 231 18.09 -16.65 12.93
N GLU A 232 18.24 -15.45 12.36
CA GLU A 232 19.55 -14.83 12.10
C GLU A 232 20.35 -14.60 13.40
N ILE A 233 19.67 -14.25 14.50
CA ILE A 233 20.32 -13.95 15.78
C ILE A 233 20.99 -15.20 16.40
N PRO A 234 20.27 -16.31 16.67
CA PRO A 234 20.89 -17.52 17.18
C PRO A 234 21.87 -18.16 16.19
N ALA A 235 21.62 -18.06 14.88
CA ALA A 235 22.54 -18.58 13.86
C ALA A 235 23.93 -17.94 13.92
N CYS A 236 24.04 -16.72 14.44
CA CYS A 236 25.28 -16.01 14.68
C CYS A 236 25.80 -16.15 16.12
N LYS A 237 25.37 -17.16 16.88
CA LYS A 237 25.79 -17.40 18.28
C LYS A 237 25.52 -16.23 19.23
N SER A 238 24.40 -15.54 19.09
CA SER A 238 23.99 -14.48 20.02
C SER A 238 22.68 -14.82 20.68
N CYS A 239 22.51 -14.37 21.92
CA CYS A 239 21.34 -14.72 22.71
C CYS A 239 20.12 -13.92 22.21
N LEU A 240 19.12 -14.62 21.67
CA LEU A 240 17.86 -14.03 21.24
C LEU A 240 17.02 -13.66 22.46
N ILE A 241 16.62 -12.39 22.55
CA ILE A 241 15.55 -11.95 23.45
C ILE A 241 14.32 -11.65 22.61
N THR A 242 13.17 -12.21 22.96
CA THR A 242 11.94 -12.04 22.18
C THR A 242 10.68 -12.09 23.03
N GLU A 243 9.56 -11.69 22.46
CA GLU A 243 8.25 -11.89 23.06
C GLU A 243 7.81 -13.36 22.92
N LYS A 244 7.05 -13.85 23.89
CA LYS A 244 6.43 -15.17 23.79
C LYS A 244 5.22 -15.11 22.83
N THR A 245 5.30 -15.79 21.70
CA THR A 245 4.21 -15.87 20.70
C THR A 245 4.06 -17.29 20.17
N ALA A 246 2.87 -17.62 19.66
CA ALA A 246 2.58 -18.92 19.08
C ALA A 246 3.52 -19.25 17.89
N SER A 247 3.82 -18.27 17.04
CA SER A 247 4.74 -18.42 15.90
C SER A 247 6.17 -18.70 16.33
N VAL A 248 6.63 -18.06 17.42
CA VAL A 248 7.96 -18.29 18.00
C VAL A 248 8.04 -19.67 18.65
N GLU A 249 7.04 -20.08 19.44
CA GLU A 249 7.00 -21.40 20.07
C GLU A 249 6.91 -22.53 19.02
N ALA A 250 6.07 -22.41 17.99
CA ALA A 250 5.96 -23.40 16.90
C ALA A 250 7.29 -23.59 16.14
N SER A 251 8.09 -22.53 16.05
CA SER A 251 9.44 -22.61 15.47
C SER A 251 10.44 -23.34 16.39
N GLY A 252 10.07 -23.71 17.61
CA GLY A 252 10.89 -24.52 18.53
C GLY A 252 11.64 -23.72 19.59
N PHE A 253 11.40 -22.41 19.68
CA PHE A 253 12.01 -21.57 20.72
C PHE A 253 11.35 -21.82 22.09
N MET A 254 12.19 -21.86 23.13
CA MET A 254 11.82 -22.17 24.50
C MET A 254 12.60 -21.29 25.48
N ASP A 255 11.87 -20.60 26.37
CA ASP A 255 12.44 -19.68 27.36
C ASP A 255 13.52 -20.36 28.21
N MET A 256 14.64 -19.66 28.42
CA MET A 256 15.80 -20.08 29.22
C MET A 256 16.44 -21.42 28.77
N GLN A 257 16.10 -21.91 27.58
CA GLN A 257 16.70 -23.11 26.96
C GLN A 257 17.48 -22.78 25.70
N ASN A 258 16.87 -22.07 24.74
CA ASN A 258 17.49 -21.73 23.45
C ASN A 258 17.21 -20.27 23.02
N CYS A 259 16.42 -19.54 23.80
CA CYS A 259 16.23 -18.09 23.73
C CYS A 259 15.73 -17.57 25.08
N ILE A 260 15.51 -16.26 25.17
CA ILE A 260 14.89 -15.60 26.31
C ILE A 260 13.55 -15.03 25.87
N PHE A 261 12.47 -15.47 26.50
CA PHE A 261 11.18 -14.78 26.44
C PHE A 261 11.15 -13.72 27.51
N ALA A 262 10.92 -12.46 27.16
CA ALA A 262 10.90 -11.38 28.14
C ALA A 262 9.92 -10.27 27.74
N ASP A 263 9.52 -9.47 28.71
CA ASP A 263 8.82 -8.20 28.54
C ASP A 263 9.51 -7.07 29.33
N GLU A 264 8.91 -5.88 29.37
CA GLU A 264 9.49 -4.74 30.05
C GLU A 264 9.69 -4.91 31.56
N ASN A 265 9.02 -5.89 32.18
CA ASN A 265 9.01 -6.09 33.62
C ASN A 265 10.08 -7.09 34.08
N ASP A 266 10.48 -8.05 33.25
CA ASP A 266 11.42 -9.12 33.62
C ASP A 266 12.73 -9.13 32.81
N VAL A 267 12.83 -8.34 31.74
CA VAL A 267 14.02 -8.36 30.85
C VAL A 267 15.31 -8.01 31.57
N LEU A 268 15.29 -7.05 32.51
CA LEU A 268 16.49 -6.66 33.26
C LEU A 268 16.96 -7.79 34.17
N ASP A 269 16.04 -8.41 34.93
CA ASP A 269 16.35 -9.51 35.84
C ASP A 269 16.98 -10.70 35.08
N LYS A 270 16.44 -11.02 33.89
CA LYS A 270 16.99 -12.10 33.05
C LYS A 270 18.38 -11.77 32.49
N ILE A 271 18.61 -10.53 32.06
CA ILE A 271 19.94 -10.10 31.58
C ILE A 271 20.95 -10.10 32.74
N ASP A 272 20.60 -9.54 33.90
CA ASP A 272 21.43 -9.50 35.11
C ASP A 272 21.85 -10.92 35.53
N TYR A 273 20.87 -11.82 35.60
CA TYR A 273 21.10 -13.22 35.93
C TYR A 273 22.07 -13.89 34.95
N LEU A 274 21.90 -13.69 33.65
CA LEU A 274 22.73 -14.35 32.64
C LEU A 274 24.15 -13.78 32.55
N PHE A 275 24.35 -12.49 32.81
CA PHE A 275 25.70 -11.94 32.94
C PHE A 275 26.43 -12.47 34.18
N GLN A 276 25.71 -12.77 35.26
CA GLN A 276 26.27 -13.41 36.46
C GLN A 276 26.48 -14.93 36.29
N ASN A 277 25.87 -15.55 35.27
CA ASN A 277 25.92 -16.98 35.00
C ASN A 277 26.35 -17.26 33.54
N PRO A 278 27.62 -16.97 33.19
CA PRO A 278 28.10 -17.04 31.80
C PRO A 278 28.00 -18.43 31.19
N GLU A 279 28.19 -19.50 31.97
CA GLU A 279 27.99 -20.89 31.50
C GLU A 279 26.55 -21.13 31.06
N LYS A 280 25.57 -20.62 31.81
CA LYS A 280 24.15 -20.73 31.48
C LYS A 280 23.81 -19.93 30.23
N LEU A 281 24.38 -18.73 30.08
CA LEU A 281 24.24 -17.93 28.86
C LEU A 281 24.82 -18.66 27.63
N GLU A 282 26.02 -19.24 27.75
CA GLU A 282 26.65 -20.01 26.68
C GLU A 282 25.82 -21.25 26.30
N MET A 283 25.28 -21.98 27.28
CA MET A 283 24.36 -23.10 27.02
C MET A 283 23.14 -22.66 26.19
N ILE A 284 22.51 -21.53 26.53
CA ILE A 284 21.34 -21.01 25.81
C ILE A 284 21.72 -20.61 24.38
N ILE A 285 22.85 -19.92 24.22
CA ILE A 285 23.37 -19.49 22.91
C ILE A 285 23.64 -20.71 22.01
N ASN A 286 24.31 -21.74 22.54
CA ASN A 286 24.63 -22.95 21.78
C ASN A 286 23.36 -23.71 21.39
N ALA A 287 22.39 -23.87 22.31
CA ALA A 287 21.12 -24.51 21.99
C ALA A 287 20.30 -23.74 20.95
N GLY A 288 20.32 -22.39 20.99
CA GLY A 288 19.70 -21.55 19.96
C GLY A 288 20.37 -21.70 18.59
N TYR A 289 21.70 -21.73 18.56
CA TYR A 289 22.48 -21.98 17.35
C TYR A 289 22.14 -23.35 16.75
N ASP A 290 22.14 -24.40 17.58
CA ASP A 290 21.87 -25.79 17.15
C ASP A 290 20.44 -25.94 16.62
N LEU A 291 19.44 -25.33 17.28
CA LEU A 291 18.06 -25.31 16.80
C LEU A 291 17.98 -24.71 15.39
N VAL A 292 18.57 -23.53 15.19
CA VAL A 292 18.47 -22.83 13.90
C VAL A 292 19.21 -23.58 12.79
N HIS A 293 20.43 -24.04 13.04
CA HIS A 293 21.22 -24.76 12.02
C HIS A 293 20.68 -26.17 11.71
N SER A 294 19.87 -26.75 12.60
CA SER A 294 19.21 -28.05 12.36
C SER A 294 17.81 -27.96 11.73
N ARG A 295 17.04 -26.89 11.99
CA ARG A 295 15.63 -26.76 11.52
C ARG A 295 15.32 -25.57 10.62
N HIS A 296 16.13 -24.50 10.61
CA HIS A 296 15.73 -23.22 10.02
C HIS A 296 16.66 -22.70 8.91
N THR A 297 17.36 -23.61 8.23
CA THR A 297 18.16 -23.31 7.04
C THR A 297 17.37 -23.57 5.76
N PHE A 298 17.92 -23.19 4.61
CA PHE A 298 17.34 -23.54 3.29
C PHE A 298 17.09 -25.05 3.12
N LYS A 299 17.90 -25.91 3.76
CA LYS A 299 17.79 -27.38 3.62
C LYS A 299 16.51 -27.96 4.20
N GLN A 300 15.84 -27.25 5.12
CA GLN A 300 14.58 -27.66 5.75
C GLN A 300 13.40 -26.83 5.24
N ARG A 301 13.50 -26.27 4.03
CA ARG A 301 12.50 -25.37 3.44
C ARG A 301 12.01 -25.88 2.10
N ASP A 302 11.70 -27.17 2.11
CA ASP A 302 11.28 -27.97 0.96
C ASP A 302 9.75 -28.02 0.78
N GLN A 303 8.95 -27.20 1.47
CA GLN A 303 7.48 -27.25 1.43
C GLN A 303 6.92 -27.21 -0.01
N ILE A 304 7.46 -26.35 -0.88
CA ILE A 304 7.06 -26.29 -2.29
C ILE A 304 7.43 -27.58 -3.04
N PHE A 305 8.58 -28.18 -2.72
CA PHE A 305 9.02 -29.46 -3.29
C PHE A 305 8.20 -30.64 -2.78
N GLN A 306 7.88 -30.68 -1.48
CA GLN A 306 6.96 -31.65 -0.90
C GLN A 306 5.60 -31.57 -1.57
N TRP A 307 5.04 -30.36 -1.72
CA TRP A 307 3.76 -30.15 -2.40
C TRP A 307 3.81 -30.70 -3.83
N PHE A 308 4.86 -30.37 -4.59
CA PHE A 308 5.03 -30.85 -5.97
C PHE A 308 5.06 -32.38 -6.05
N ASN A 309 5.83 -33.05 -5.18
CA ASN A 309 5.94 -34.51 -5.19
C ASN A 309 4.63 -35.20 -4.77
N LEU A 310 3.91 -34.62 -3.80
CA LEU A 310 2.59 -35.12 -3.40
C LEU A 310 1.57 -34.92 -4.52
N TYR A 311 1.59 -33.76 -5.18
CA TYR A 311 0.66 -33.40 -6.26
C TYR A 311 0.76 -34.37 -7.43
N LYS A 312 1.97 -34.79 -7.84
CA LYS A 312 2.18 -35.76 -8.93
C LYS A 312 1.50 -37.12 -8.70
N ASN A 313 1.23 -37.47 -7.43
CA ASN A 313 0.65 -38.75 -7.05
C ASN A 313 -0.76 -38.60 -6.43
N LEU A 314 -1.32 -37.38 -6.43
CA LEU A 314 -2.55 -37.05 -5.73
C LEU A 314 -3.76 -37.68 -6.43
N GLN A 315 -4.60 -38.39 -5.68
CA GLN A 315 -5.84 -38.96 -6.21
C GLN A 315 -6.96 -37.90 -6.30
N PRO A 316 -7.96 -38.05 -7.20
CA PRO A 316 -9.00 -37.03 -7.39
C PRO A 316 -9.83 -36.68 -6.14
N ASN A 317 -9.97 -37.63 -5.20
CA ASN A 317 -10.68 -37.48 -3.92
C ASN A 317 -9.76 -37.01 -2.78
N GLN A 318 -8.51 -36.68 -3.06
CA GLN A 318 -7.53 -36.29 -2.06
C GLN A 318 -7.14 -34.81 -2.19
N LYS A 319 -6.58 -34.27 -1.12
CA LYS A 319 -5.95 -32.95 -1.11
C LYS A 319 -4.72 -32.93 -0.22
N ILE A 320 -3.80 -32.02 -0.52
CA ILE A 320 -2.60 -31.78 0.28
C ILE A 320 -2.96 -30.76 1.36
N ILE A 321 -2.47 -30.97 2.58
CA ILE A 321 -2.64 -30.03 3.69
C ILE A 321 -1.32 -29.76 4.42
N GLN A 322 -1.28 -28.61 5.11
CA GLN A 322 -0.26 -28.23 6.08
C GLN A 322 -0.90 -28.13 7.45
N THR A 323 -0.40 -28.90 8.42
CA THR A 323 -0.92 -28.88 9.81
C THR A 323 -0.14 -27.93 10.72
N ASP A 324 1.13 -27.69 10.39
CA ASP A 324 2.03 -26.77 11.06
C ASP A 324 3.07 -26.25 10.03
N PRO A 325 3.46 -24.97 10.06
CA PRO A 325 4.39 -24.40 9.08
C PRO A 325 5.77 -25.09 8.99
N PHE A 326 6.19 -25.75 10.08
CA PHE A 326 7.50 -26.39 10.20
C PHE A 326 7.43 -27.93 10.18
N GLN A 327 6.26 -28.51 9.93
CA GLN A 327 6.06 -29.95 9.76
C GLN A 327 5.89 -30.34 8.28
N PRO A 328 6.13 -31.62 7.92
CA PRO A 328 5.90 -32.09 6.56
C PRO A 328 4.45 -31.92 6.10
N LEU A 329 4.26 -31.67 4.80
CA LEU A 329 2.94 -31.67 4.17
C LEU A 329 2.37 -33.10 4.11
N THR A 330 1.04 -33.22 4.22
CA THR A 330 0.36 -34.52 4.23
C THR A 330 -0.81 -34.55 3.24
N VAL A 331 -1.21 -35.75 2.84
CA VAL A 331 -2.38 -35.96 1.97
C VAL A 331 -3.53 -36.48 2.82
N VAL A 332 -4.72 -35.91 2.62
CA VAL A 332 -5.96 -36.34 3.28
C VAL A 332 -7.07 -36.55 2.27
N GLU A 333 -8.04 -37.38 2.63
CA GLU A 333 -9.29 -37.53 1.88
C GLU A 333 -10.10 -36.23 1.97
N GLN A 334 -10.64 -35.74 0.85
CA GLN A 334 -11.47 -34.54 0.82
C GLN A 334 -12.74 -34.70 1.69
N SER A 335 -13.27 -35.92 1.79
CA SER A 335 -14.43 -36.25 2.63
C SER A 335 -14.14 -36.14 4.14
N SER A 336 -12.88 -36.10 4.56
CA SER A 336 -12.50 -35.99 5.98
C SER A 336 -12.84 -34.62 6.58
N GLY A 337 -13.02 -33.59 5.75
CA GLY A 337 -13.22 -32.21 6.20
C GLY A 337 -11.98 -31.55 6.82
N ILE A 338 -10.85 -32.26 6.91
CA ILE A 338 -9.59 -31.72 7.47
C ILE A 338 -9.08 -30.61 6.53
N LYS A 339 -8.67 -29.47 7.08
CA LYS A 339 -8.18 -28.29 6.36
C LYS A 339 -6.75 -27.96 6.78
N ASN A 340 -6.13 -26.98 6.10
CA ASN A 340 -4.89 -26.39 6.57
C ASN A 340 -5.07 -25.82 7.99
N SER A 341 -4.10 -26.11 8.85
CA SER A 341 -4.04 -25.56 10.20
C SER A 341 -2.95 -24.50 10.24
N HIS A 342 -3.37 -23.28 10.47
CA HIS A 342 -2.52 -22.10 10.47
C HIS A 342 -2.23 -21.66 11.90
N ILE A 343 -1.05 -21.08 12.11
CA ILE A 343 -0.72 -20.46 13.39
C ILE A 343 -1.59 -19.21 13.54
N ILE A 344 -2.28 -19.11 14.68
CA ILE A 344 -3.07 -17.94 15.06
C ILE A 344 -2.21 -17.06 15.96
N GLY A 345 -1.69 -15.96 15.40
CA GLY A 345 -0.87 -14.99 16.12
C GLY A 345 -1.70 -14.16 17.11
N ASN A 346 -2.98 -13.91 16.82
CA ASN A 346 -3.81 -12.94 17.56
C ASN A 346 -3.08 -11.59 17.71
N GLY A 347 -2.73 -11.02 16.55
CA GLY A 347 -2.14 -9.69 16.44
C GLY A 347 -3.04 -8.62 17.07
N LEU A 348 -2.44 -7.52 17.51
CA LEU A 348 -3.15 -6.40 18.14
C LEU A 348 -4.24 -5.84 17.22
N ILE A 349 -3.98 -5.73 15.91
CA ILE A 349 -4.94 -5.16 14.96
C ILE A 349 -6.16 -6.05 14.79
N ILE A 350 -5.98 -7.37 14.73
CA ILE A 350 -7.09 -8.32 14.67
C ILE A 350 -7.98 -8.18 15.91
N GLY A 351 -7.39 -8.00 17.10
CA GLY A 351 -8.13 -7.72 18.33
C GLY A 351 -8.93 -6.43 18.27
N LEU A 352 -8.29 -5.33 17.83
CA LEU A 352 -8.94 -4.02 17.71
C LEU A 352 -10.07 -4.02 16.65
N LEU A 353 -9.88 -4.72 15.52
CA LEU A 353 -10.93 -4.89 14.50
C LEU A 353 -12.15 -5.59 15.09
N ARG A 354 -11.96 -6.70 15.83
CA ARG A 354 -13.07 -7.41 16.49
C ARG A 354 -13.78 -6.54 17.52
N GLU A 355 -13.04 -5.83 18.37
CA GLU A 355 -13.63 -4.92 19.36
C GLU A 355 -14.49 -3.83 18.68
N ALA A 356 -13.98 -3.24 17.60
CA ALA A 356 -14.69 -2.22 16.85
C ALA A 356 -15.93 -2.81 16.12
N ASP A 357 -15.81 -4.00 15.54
CA ASP A 357 -16.94 -4.71 14.90
C ASP A 357 -18.07 -5.00 15.91
N GLU A 358 -17.73 -5.39 17.15
CA GLU A 358 -18.71 -5.56 18.25
C GLU A 358 -19.40 -4.23 18.62
N LYS A 359 -18.66 -3.12 18.62
CA LYS A 359 -19.22 -1.77 18.85
C LYS A 359 -20.17 -1.35 17.71
N VAL A 360 -19.84 -1.65 16.45
CA VAL A 360 -20.75 -1.42 15.32
C VAL A 360 -22.03 -2.26 15.49
N ALA A 361 -21.90 -3.54 15.84
CA ALA A 361 -23.06 -4.41 16.08
C ALA A 361 -23.96 -3.91 17.22
N ALA A 362 -23.38 -3.24 18.23
CA ALA A 362 -24.08 -2.60 19.33
C ALA A 362 -24.64 -1.19 19.01
N GLY A 363 -24.46 -0.69 17.78
CA GLY A 363 -24.89 0.65 17.37
C GLY A 363 -24.05 1.81 17.93
N LYS A 364 -22.83 1.53 18.42
CA LYS A 364 -21.90 2.49 19.03
C LYS A 364 -20.86 2.97 18.02
N TYR A 365 -21.32 3.69 17.00
CA TYR A 365 -20.49 4.01 15.82
C TYR A 365 -19.32 4.95 16.12
N GLU A 366 -19.49 5.94 17.00
CA GLU A 366 -18.42 6.87 17.37
C GLU A 366 -17.28 6.15 18.13
N GLU A 367 -17.65 5.23 19.02
CA GLU A 367 -16.65 4.40 19.72
C GLU A 367 -15.96 3.45 18.75
N ALA A 368 -16.70 2.83 17.82
CA ALA A 368 -16.13 1.93 16.81
C ALA A 368 -15.15 2.66 15.88
N GLU A 369 -15.52 3.84 15.39
CA GLU A 369 -14.66 4.67 14.54
C GLU A 369 -13.34 5.02 15.25
N ALA A 370 -13.39 5.40 16.54
CA ALA A 370 -12.19 5.69 17.30
C ALA A 370 -11.24 4.49 17.36
N VAL A 371 -11.77 3.27 17.53
CA VAL A 371 -10.97 2.04 17.56
C VAL A 371 -10.42 1.70 16.16
N TYR A 372 -11.22 1.81 15.09
CA TYR A 372 -10.70 1.59 13.72
C TYR A 372 -9.60 2.60 13.35
N LEU A 373 -9.71 3.86 13.79
CA LEU A 373 -8.66 4.87 13.59
C LEU A 373 -7.37 4.51 14.33
N GLN A 374 -7.44 3.80 15.47
CA GLN A 374 -6.25 3.24 16.12
C GLN A 374 -5.57 2.22 15.21
N CYS A 375 -6.32 1.33 14.55
CA CYS A 375 -5.76 0.40 13.58
C CYS A 375 -5.02 1.14 12.45
N VAL A 376 -5.62 2.19 11.89
CA VAL A 376 -4.99 3.03 10.86
C VAL A 376 -3.73 3.73 11.38
N ASN A 377 -3.71 4.15 12.64
CA ASN A 377 -2.52 4.78 13.24
C ASN A 377 -1.34 3.80 13.38
N TYR A 378 -1.61 2.51 13.58
CA TYR A 378 -0.59 1.47 13.54
C TYR A 378 -0.16 1.13 12.12
N ILE A 379 -1.12 0.90 11.21
CA ILE A 379 -0.87 0.47 9.82
C ILE A 379 -1.79 1.24 8.87
N PHE A 380 -1.33 2.41 8.42
CA PHE A 380 -2.17 3.32 7.63
C PHE A 380 -2.52 2.80 6.24
N TRP A 381 -1.80 1.82 5.71
CA TRP A 381 -2.05 1.26 4.37
C TRP A 381 -3.01 0.08 4.39
N MET A 382 -3.33 -0.50 5.54
CA MET A 382 -4.14 -1.72 5.64
C MET A 382 -5.57 -1.47 5.09
N PRO A 383 -6.07 -2.31 4.16
CA PRO A 383 -7.40 -2.14 3.58
C PRO A 383 -8.53 -2.38 4.59
N GLU A 384 -8.36 -3.35 5.48
CA GLU A 384 -9.36 -3.84 6.43
C GLU A 384 -10.00 -2.71 7.25
N PRO A 385 -9.24 -1.93 8.06
CA PRO A 385 -9.83 -0.85 8.86
C PRO A 385 -10.45 0.25 7.99
N LYS A 386 -9.96 0.47 6.77
CA LYS A 386 -10.53 1.49 5.85
C LYS A 386 -11.92 1.10 5.36
N LEU A 387 -12.12 -0.18 5.01
CA LEU A 387 -13.45 -0.68 4.69
C LEU A 387 -14.39 -0.51 5.90
N ARG A 388 -13.95 -0.90 7.10
CA ARG A 388 -14.80 -0.77 8.29
C ARG A 388 -15.10 0.69 8.65
N LEU A 389 -14.14 1.60 8.48
CA LEU A 389 -14.37 3.05 8.63
C LEU A 389 -15.40 3.58 7.64
N ALA A 390 -15.39 3.07 6.40
CA ALA A 390 -16.42 3.42 5.42
C ALA A 390 -17.80 2.94 5.87
N ILE A 391 -17.93 1.66 6.26
CA ILE A 391 -19.18 1.07 6.77
C ILE A 391 -19.69 1.85 7.99
N CYS A 392 -18.82 2.14 8.95
CA CYS A 392 -19.15 2.87 10.17
C CYS A 392 -19.68 4.28 9.86
N ASN A 393 -19.05 5.00 8.93
CA ASN A 393 -19.49 6.34 8.54
C ASN A 393 -20.80 6.33 7.76
N LEU A 394 -21.11 5.28 6.99
CA LEU A 394 -22.44 5.12 6.39
C LEU A 394 -23.54 4.98 7.46
N TYR A 395 -23.30 4.20 8.52
CA TYR A 395 -24.26 4.09 9.62
C TYR A 395 -24.49 5.43 10.34
N LYS A 396 -23.45 6.26 10.47
CA LYS A 396 -23.52 7.63 11.01
C LYS A 396 -24.20 8.64 10.07
N GLY A 397 -24.44 8.27 8.80
CA GLY A 397 -25.01 9.16 7.79
C GLY A 397 -23.97 10.01 7.04
N ASP A 398 -22.68 9.81 7.27
CA ASP A 398 -21.58 10.53 6.63
C ASP A 398 -21.06 9.77 5.40
N SER A 399 -21.79 9.89 4.29
CA SER A 399 -21.42 9.24 3.03
C SER A 399 -20.14 9.81 2.39
N GLU A 400 -19.77 11.05 2.69
CA GLU A 400 -18.58 11.70 2.13
C GLU A 400 -17.30 11.11 2.74
N THR A 401 -17.24 11.04 4.07
CA THR A 401 -16.14 10.38 4.79
C THR A 401 -16.08 8.89 4.45
N ALA A 402 -17.23 8.23 4.27
CA ALA A 402 -17.26 6.84 3.83
C ALA A 402 -16.59 6.64 2.46
N LEU A 403 -16.91 7.52 1.49
CA LEU A 403 -16.29 7.51 0.16
C LEU A 403 -14.77 7.76 0.21
N TYR A 404 -14.33 8.68 1.06
CA TYR A 404 -12.90 8.93 1.29
C TYR A 404 -12.16 7.66 1.74
N TRP A 405 -12.71 6.92 2.69
CA TRP A 405 -12.04 5.72 3.23
C TRP A 405 -12.02 4.56 2.24
N ILE A 406 -13.16 4.25 1.60
CA ILE A 406 -13.26 3.09 0.69
C ILE A 406 -12.48 3.29 -0.61
N THR A 407 -12.32 4.54 -1.07
CA THR A 407 -11.60 4.83 -2.32
C THR A 407 -10.12 4.51 -2.22
N GLN A 408 -9.51 4.64 -1.03
CA GLN A 408 -8.08 4.44 -0.85
C GLN A 408 -7.57 3.03 -1.19
N PRO A 409 -8.11 1.93 -0.63
CA PRO A 409 -7.64 0.58 -0.95
C PRO A 409 -7.94 0.19 -2.42
N ILE A 410 -9.08 0.63 -2.97
CA ILE A 410 -9.42 0.44 -4.39
C ILE A 410 -8.40 1.15 -5.29
N LYS A 411 -8.07 2.40 -4.97
CA LYS A 411 -7.08 3.18 -5.71
C LYS A 411 -5.72 2.49 -5.69
N TYR A 412 -5.27 2.03 -4.52
CA TYR A 412 -4.01 1.29 -4.44
C TYR A 412 -4.03 0.05 -5.33
N THR A 413 -5.09 -0.77 -5.25
CA THR A 413 -5.21 -2.02 -6.02
C THR A 413 -5.20 -1.79 -7.53
N LEU A 414 -5.94 -0.78 -8.02
CA LEU A 414 -6.08 -0.52 -9.45
C LEU A 414 -4.97 0.36 -10.04
N GLU A 415 -4.47 1.36 -9.31
CA GLU A 415 -3.49 2.33 -9.83
C GLU A 415 -2.05 1.96 -9.45
N GLU A 416 -1.78 1.71 -8.17
CA GLU A 416 -0.42 1.51 -7.68
C GLU A 416 0.04 0.06 -7.91
N TYR A 417 -0.80 -0.90 -7.54
CA TYR A 417 -0.54 -2.34 -7.76
C TYR A 417 -0.80 -2.77 -9.20
N GLN A 418 -1.73 -2.11 -9.90
CA GLN A 418 -2.12 -2.42 -11.29
C GLN A 418 -2.76 -3.82 -11.43
N ALA A 419 -3.70 -4.15 -10.55
CA ALA A 419 -4.60 -5.29 -10.74
C ALA A 419 -5.61 -4.98 -11.86
N SER A 420 -6.16 -6.02 -12.49
CA SER A 420 -7.22 -5.88 -13.49
C SER A 420 -8.55 -5.47 -12.87
N ASP A 421 -8.75 -5.80 -11.60
CA ASP A 421 -10.01 -5.66 -10.88
C ASP A 421 -9.79 -5.35 -9.38
N PRO A 422 -10.75 -4.68 -8.74
CA PRO A 422 -10.72 -4.38 -7.31
C PRO A 422 -11.17 -5.60 -6.47
N ASP A 423 -10.92 -5.54 -5.16
CA ASP A 423 -11.54 -6.47 -4.22
C ASP A 423 -13.08 -6.40 -4.28
N PRO A 424 -13.80 -7.54 -4.35
CA PRO A 424 -15.24 -7.55 -4.55
C PRO A 424 -16.01 -6.92 -3.39
N VAL A 425 -15.52 -7.09 -2.15
CA VAL A 425 -16.17 -6.51 -0.96
C VAL A 425 -15.93 -5.01 -0.94
N GLU A 426 -14.71 -4.56 -1.24
CA GLU A 426 -14.42 -3.13 -1.37
C GLU A 426 -15.27 -2.48 -2.47
N TRP A 427 -15.38 -3.14 -3.63
CA TRP A 427 -16.18 -2.64 -4.75
C TRP A 427 -17.67 -2.60 -4.43
N ALA A 428 -18.19 -3.62 -3.73
CA ALA A 428 -19.58 -3.63 -3.27
C ALA A 428 -19.86 -2.44 -2.35
N TYR A 429 -18.99 -2.17 -1.38
CA TYR A 429 -19.17 -1.05 -0.46
C TYR A 429 -18.91 0.31 -1.10
N PHE A 430 -18.08 0.39 -2.15
CA PHE A 430 -17.97 1.60 -2.96
C PHE A 430 -19.29 1.92 -3.67
N ILE A 431 -19.95 0.93 -4.26
CA ILE A 431 -21.29 1.08 -4.88
C ILE A 431 -22.32 1.52 -3.82
N ILE A 432 -22.32 0.89 -2.63
CA ILE A 432 -23.20 1.27 -1.52
C ILE A 432 -22.93 2.72 -1.07
N CYS A 433 -21.66 3.13 -0.99
CA CYS A 433 -21.29 4.50 -0.65
C CYS A 433 -21.84 5.51 -1.67
N LEU A 434 -21.77 5.21 -2.97
CA LEU A 434 -22.38 6.04 -4.02
C LEU A 434 -23.90 6.14 -3.86
N LEU A 435 -24.58 5.03 -3.57
CA LEU A 435 -26.02 5.03 -3.30
C LEU A 435 -26.38 5.94 -2.10
N CYS A 436 -25.67 5.79 -0.99
CA CYS A 436 -25.89 6.58 0.21
C CYS A 436 -25.57 8.07 -0.01
N HIS A 437 -24.69 8.38 -0.95
CA HIS A 437 -24.39 9.74 -1.37
C HIS A 437 -25.36 10.30 -2.43
N GLY A 438 -26.42 9.56 -2.78
CA GLY A 438 -27.46 10.01 -3.73
C GLY A 438 -27.05 9.88 -5.20
N LYS A 439 -26.05 9.06 -5.51
CA LYS A 439 -25.47 8.89 -6.85
C LYS A 439 -25.86 7.56 -7.48
N LEU A 440 -27.16 7.39 -7.72
CA LEU A 440 -27.72 6.15 -8.25
C LEU A 440 -27.16 5.80 -9.64
N ASP A 441 -27.09 6.78 -10.56
CA ASP A 441 -26.60 6.55 -11.92
C ASP A 441 -25.14 6.06 -11.95
N GLU A 442 -24.31 6.58 -11.06
CA GLU A 442 -22.91 6.16 -10.93
C GLU A 442 -22.80 4.81 -10.24
N ALA A 443 -23.64 4.54 -9.23
CA ALA A 443 -23.72 3.23 -8.61
C ALA A 443 -24.10 2.14 -9.63
N ILE A 444 -25.06 2.42 -10.54
CA ILE A 444 -25.43 1.53 -11.66
C ILE A 444 -24.23 1.29 -12.59
N LYS A 445 -23.54 2.36 -13.01
CA LYS A 445 -22.36 2.23 -13.88
C LYS A 445 -21.24 1.40 -13.23
N CYS A 446 -21.01 1.59 -11.93
CA CYS A 446 -19.98 0.84 -11.18
C CYS A 446 -20.37 -0.63 -10.99
N ALA A 447 -21.65 -0.92 -10.77
CA ALA A 447 -22.17 -2.29 -10.68
C ALA A 447 -21.89 -3.10 -11.96
N ASP A 448 -22.03 -2.46 -13.12
CA ASP A 448 -21.84 -3.05 -14.45
C ASP A 448 -20.35 -3.07 -14.90
N GLN A 449 -19.42 -2.44 -14.17
CA GLN A 449 -18.04 -2.20 -14.65
C GLN A 449 -17.15 -3.45 -14.66
N PHE A 450 -17.30 -4.34 -13.67
CA PHE A 450 -16.49 -5.55 -13.53
C PHE A 450 -17.36 -6.82 -13.49
N PRO A 451 -18.07 -7.14 -14.58
CA PRO A 451 -19.11 -8.19 -14.58
C PRO A 451 -18.57 -9.59 -14.32
N CYS A 452 -17.26 -9.82 -14.51
CA CYS A 452 -16.63 -11.12 -14.29
C CYS A 452 -16.36 -11.44 -12.82
N ILE A 453 -16.28 -10.42 -11.94
CA ILE A 453 -16.07 -10.64 -10.51
C ILE A 453 -17.40 -11.07 -9.90
N SER A 454 -17.42 -12.18 -9.17
CA SER A 454 -18.59 -12.64 -8.41
C SER A 454 -18.20 -12.85 -6.96
N HIS A 455 -19.07 -12.43 -6.04
CA HIS A 455 -18.89 -12.58 -4.60
C HIS A 455 -20.24 -12.34 -3.92
N PRO A 456 -20.61 -13.05 -2.83
CA PRO A 456 -21.93 -12.93 -2.22
C PRO A 456 -22.36 -11.49 -1.93
N ILE A 457 -21.46 -10.67 -1.36
CA ILE A 457 -21.77 -9.28 -1.02
C ILE A 457 -21.95 -8.43 -2.30
N LEU A 458 -21.07 -8.59 -3.29
CA LEU A 458 -21.14 -7.81 -4.53
C LEU A 458 -22.37 -8.16 -5.36
N ASP A 459 -22.69 -9.45 -5.48
CA ASP A 459 -23.82 -9.90 -6.30
C ASP A 459 -25.15 -9.50 -5.67
N ARG A 460 -25.25 -9.49 -4.34
CA ARG A 460 -26.42 -8.95 -3.63
C ARG A 460 -26.51 -7.42 -3.74
N THR A 461 -25.38 -6.71 -3.72
CA THR A 461 -25.36 -5.26 -3.99
C THR A 461 -25.81 -4.96 -5.42
N ARG A 462 -25.34 -5.71 -6.42
CA ARG A 462 -25.82 -5.61 -7.81
C ARG A 462 -27.30 -5.90 -7.93
N TRP A 463 -27.77 -6.92 -7.22
CA TRP A 463 -29.19 -7.23 -7.16
C TRP A 463 -30.01 -6.04 -6.59
N ALA A 464 -29.54 -5.41 -5.51
CA ALA A 464 -30.18 -4.21 -4.97
C ALA A 464 -30.17 -3.04 -5.96
N ILE A 465 -29.08 -2.87 -6.73
CA ILE A 465 -29.00 -1.88 -7.82
C ILE A 465 -30.02 -2.17 -8.92
N ASP A 466 -30.11 -3.42 -9.37
CA ASP A 466 -31.04 -3.82 -10.41
C ASP A 466 -32.50 -3.64 -9.97
N LEU A 467 -32.81 -3.89 -8.69
CA LEU A 467 -34.12 -3.59 -8.10
C LEU A 467 -34.39 -2.08 -8.06
N LEU A 468 -33.41 -1.27 -7.66
CA LEU A 468 -33.52 0.20 -7.67
C LEU A 468 -33.67 0.76 -9.10
N ASN A 469 -33.16 0.06 -10.11
CA ASN A 469 -33.21 0.44 -11.52
C ASN A 469 -34.34 -0.25 -12.31
N ASP A 470 -35.29 -0.93 -11.63
CA ASP A 470 -36.42 -1.65 -12.25
C ASP A 470 -36.01 -2.67 -13.33
N ARG A 471 -34.76 -3.20 -13.26
CA ARG A 471 -34.24 -4.22 -14.19
C ARG A 471 -34.70 -5.63 -13.82
N ILE A 472 -35.06 -5.84 -12.56
CA ILE A 472 -35.55 -7.11 -12.03
C ILE A 472 -36.82 -6.89 -11.22
N ASN A 473 -37.66 -7.92 -11.16
CA ASN A 473 -38.83 -7.94 -10.29
C ASN A 473 -38.47 -8.55 -8.93
N ASN A 474 -39.30 -8.25 -7.92
CA ASN A 474 -39.15 -8.70 -6.52
C ASN A 474 -38.96 -10.23 -6.33
N ASP A 475 -39.37 -11.04 -7.31
CA ASP A 475 -39.38 -12.50 -7.26
C ASP A 475 -38.07 -13.17 -7.70
N THR A 476 -37.13 -12.41 -8.28
CA THR A 476 -35.87 -12.98 -8.80
C THR A 476 -34.85 -13.06 -7.67
N LEU A 477 -34.48 -14.25 -7.20
CA LEU A 477 -33.37 -14.39 -6.24
C LEU A 477 -32.03 -14.43 -6.98
N PRO A 478 -30.95 -13.84 -6.43
CA PRO A 478 -29.63 -13.97 -7.01
C PRO A 478 -29.21 -15.46 -7.00
N ASN A 479 -28.95 -16.02 -8.17
CA ASN A 479 -28.44 -17.38 -8.29
C ASN A 479 -26.96 -17.38 -7.86
N SER A 480 -26.63 -18.22 -6.90
CA SER A 480 -25.37 -18.17 -6.14
C SER A 480 -24.57 -19.42 -6.44
N ASP A 481 -23.73 -19.38 -7.47
CA ASP A 481 -22.78 -20.46 -7.76
C ASP A 481 -21.52 -20.25 -6.93
N LYS A 482 -21.45 -20.88 -5.75
CA LYS A 482 -20.31 -20.76 -4.83
C LYS A 482 -18.98 -21.14 -5.46
N SER A 483 -18.97 -21.93 -6.53
CA SER A 483 -17.75 -22.34 -7.23
C SER A 483 -17.08 -21.21 -8.02
N LYS A 484 -17.75 -20.06 -8.17
CA LYS A 484 -17.29 -18.91 -8.96
C LYS A 484 -16.96 -17.68 -8.12
N TYR A 485 -16.97 -17.80 -6.79
CA TYR A 485 -16.73 -16.65 -5.93
C TYR A 485 -15.25 -16.32 -5.83
N ARG A 486 -14.94 -15.07 -6.14
CA ARG A 486 -13.64 -14.45 -6.01
C ARG A 486 -13.40 -14.10 -4.56
N ALA A 487 -12.28 -14.58 -4.00
CA ALA A 487 -11.95 -14.36 -2.60
C ALA A 487 -11.69 -12.88 -2.27
N SER A 488 -12.06 -12.46 -1.08
CA SER A 488 -11.77 -11.14 -0.53
C SER A 488 -10.70 -11.20 0.56
N VAL A 489 -9.99 -10.08 0.74
CA VAL A 489 -9.14 -9.87 1.92
C VAL A 489 -9.96 -9.51 3.17
N HIS A 490 -11.26 -9.23 3.02
CA HIS A 490 -12.09 -8.73 4.11
C HIS A 490 -12.89 -9.83 4.78
N GLN A 491 -12.62 -10.04 6.06
CA GLN A 491 -13.49 -10.84 6.93
C GLN A 491 -14.65 -9.98 7.46
N LEU A 492 -15.84 -10.11 6.86
CA LEU A 492 -17.10 -9.58 7.38
C LEU A 492 -18.00 -10.72 7.86
N PRO A 493 -18.92 -10.48 8.81
CA PRO A 493 -19.92 -11.48 9.18
C PRO A 493 -20.69 -11.98 7.95
N GLU A 494 -21.00 -13.29 7.93
CA GLU A 494 -21.90 -13.80 6.89
C GLU A 494 -23.24 -13.07 6.98
N GLN A 495 -23.61 -12.39 5.92
CA GLN A 495 -24.89 -11.70 5.80
C GLN A 495 -25.80 -12.52 4.89
N SER A 496 -27.08 -12.68 5.23
CA SER A 496 -28.08 -13.11 4.25
C SER A 496 -28.42 -11.95 3.30
N LEU A 497 -29.19 -12.22 2.24
CA LEU A 497 -29.73 -11.14 1.41
C LEU A 497 -30.60 -10.19 2.25
N ASP A 498 -31.40 -10.73 3.18
CA ASP A 498 -32.29 -9.93 4.03
C ASP A 498 -31.48 -9.04 4.98
N ASP A 499 -30.38 -9.55 5.55
CA ASP A 499 -29.48 -8.77 6.42
C ASP A 499 -28.82 -7.63 5.66
N LEU A 500 -28.28 -7.91 4.47
CA LEU A 500 -27.66 -6.89 3.63
C LEU A 500 -28.66 -5.80 3.22
N MET A 501 -29.88 -6.18 2.84
CA MET A 501 -30.93 -5.23 2.47
C MET A 501 -31.38 -4.37 3.66
N ASN A 502 -31.53 -4.97 4.84
CA ASN A 502 -31.84 -4.24 6.07
C ASN A 502 -30.74 -3.24 6.42
N ASN A 503 -29.48 -3.67 6.39
CA ASN A 503 -28.32 -2.80 6.62
C ASN A 503 -28.26 -1.65 5.62
N LEU A 504 -28.47 -1.94 4.32
CA LEU A 504 -28.51 -0.93 3.28
C LEU A 504 -29.64 0.09 3.51
N CYS A 505 -30.83 -0.35 3.95
CA CYS A 505 -31.92 0.57 4.29
C CYS A 505 -31.56 1.48 5.47
N ILE A 506 -30.89 0.95 6.50
CA ILE A 506 -30.42 1.75 7.63
C ILE A 506 -29.42 2.81 7.15
N MET A 507 -28.41 2.42 6.36
CA MET A 507 -27.41 3.34 5.82
C MET A 507 -28.04 4.43 4.94
N LEU A 508 -28.98 4.05 4.04
CA LEU A 508 -29.70 5.02 3.20
C LEU A 508 -30.52 6.01 4.04
N ALA A 509 -31.22 5.53 5.07
CA ALA A 509 -31.99 6.38 5.97
C ALA A 509 -31.08 7.36 6.74
N SER A 510 -29.97 6.86 7.30
CA SER A 510 -28.96 7.67 7.98
C SER A 510 -28.38 8.74 7.07
N CYS A 511 -28.12 8.41 5.80
CA CYS A 511 -27.64 9.35 4.78
C CYS A 511 -28.75 10.17 4.10
N LYS A 512 -29.98 10.16 4.63
CA LYS A 512 -31.15 10.95 4.15
C LYS A 512 -31.61 10.60 2.73
N GLN A 513 -31.30 9.40 2.23
CA GLN A 513 -31.73 8.87 0.94
C GLN A 513 -33.08 8.12 1.04
N PHE A 514 -34.08 8.77 1.63
CA PHE A 514 -35.38 8.16 1.96
C PHE A 514 -36.14 7.60 0.75
N ALA A 515 -35.97 8.18 -0.44
CA ALA A 515 -36.61 7.70 -1.66
C ALA A 515 -36.09 6.32 -2.08
N LEU A 516 -34.77 6.12 -2.04
CA LEU A 516 -34.12 4.85 -2.35
C LEU A 516 -34.45 3.81 -1.26
N GLU A 517 -34.36 4.22 0.01
CA GLU A 517 -34.73 3.39 1.16
C GLU A 517 -36.17 2.85 1.03
N LYS A 518 -37.14 3.72 0.73
CA LYS A 518 -38.55 3.32 0.58
C LYS A 518 -38.74 2.29 -0.54
N LYS A 519 -38.03 2.44 -1.66
CA LYS A 519 -38.08 1.49 -2.78
C LYS A 519 -37.57 0.11 -2.35
N LEU A 520 -36.48 0.05 -1.58
CA LEU A 520 -35.94 -1.21 -1.04
C LEU A 520 -36.82 -1.83 0.05
N LYS A 521 -37.39 -1.02 0.95
CA LYS A 521 -38.29 -1.51 2.02
C LYS A 521 -39.57 -2.15 1.49
N ASN A 522 -40.12 -1.64 0.39
CA ASN A 522 -41.31 -2.22 -0.25
C ASN A 522 -41.09 -3.68 -0.66
N TRP A 523 -39.87 -4.07 -1.02
CA TRP A 523 -39.53 -5.47 -1.29
C TRP A 523 -39.56 -6.32 -0.01
N SER A 524 -38.92 -5.86 1.07
CA SER A 524 -38.85 -6.61 2.34
C SER A 524 -40.25 -6.89 2.93
N ASN A 525 -41.17 -5.93 2.80
CA ASN A 525 -42.57 -6.10 3.23
C ASN A 525 -43.35 -7.10 2.35
N SER A 526 -43.11 -7.14 1.04
CA SER A 526 -43.77 -8.11 0.15
C SER A 526 -43.43 -9.56 0.53
N LYS A 527 -42.21 -9.84 1.01
CA LYS A 527 -41.77 -11.17 1.48
C LYS A 527 -42.52 -11.65 2.73
N ASN A 528 -42.92 -10.73 3.62
CA ASN A 528 -43.69 -11.06 4.83
C ASN A 528 -45.16 -11.43 4.52
N GLU A 529 -45.73 -10.91 3.41
CA GLU A 529 -47.03 -11.37 2.92
C GLU A 529 -46.96 -12.77 2.29
N PHE A 530 -45.82 -13.16 1.71
CA PHE A 530 -45.66 -14.50 1.11
C PHE A 530 -45.39 -15.62 2.13
N LYS A 531 -44.82 -15.32 3.31
CA LYS A 531 -44.66 -16.32 4.39
C LYS A 531 -45.99 -16.76 5.05
N THR A 532 -47.12 -16.09 4.77
CA THR A 532 -48.44 -16.46 5.30
C THR A 532 -49.30 -17.32 4.36
N LYS A 533 -48.85 -17.65 3.15
CA LYS A 533 -49.53 -18.64 2.29
C LYS A 533 -48.92 -20.03 2.44
N LYS A 534 -49.59 -20.80 3.31
CA LYS A 534 -49.38 -22.22 3.61
C LYS A 534 -49.03 -23.09 2.38
N ILE A 535 -47.96 -23.84 2.58
CA ILE A 535 -47.75 -25.25 2.25
C ILE A 535 -49.07 -25.99 1.95
N ASN A 536 -49.17 -26.54 0.75
CA ASN A 536 -49.94 -27.77 0.51
C ASN A 536 -49.12 -28.67 -0.43
N ASN A 537 -48.84 -29.86 0.09
CA ASN A 537 -48.14 -30.96 -0.56
C ASN A 537 -48.80 -31.36 -1.89
N THR A 538 -47.97 -31.75 -2.86
CA THR A 538 -48.13 -32.99 -3.65
C THR A 538 -46.93 -33.15 -4.60
N PHE A 539 -46.15 -34.22 -4.43
CA PHE A 539 -45.37 -34.81 -5.52
C PHE A 539 -46.30 -35.74 -6.32
N PRO A 540 -46.11 -35.84 -7.65
CA PRO A 540 -45.57 -37.10 -8.16
C PRO A 540 -44.60 -36.98 -9.35
N ASP A 541 -44.02 -38.14 -9.65
CA ASP A 541 -42.91 -38.54 -10.52
C ASP A 541 -42.96 -38.25 -12.04
N GLU A 542 -41.76 -38.41 -12.63
CA GLU A 542 -41.42 -38.92 -13.98
C GLU A 542 -41.87 -38.16 -15.24
N ASN A 543 -40.92 -37.58 -16.00
CA ASN A 543 -40.38 -38.19 -17.24
C ASN A 543 -39.41 -37.29 -18.03
N ILE A 544 -38.52 -37.99 -18.72
CA ILE A 544 -37.43 -37.58 -19.61
C ILE A 544 -37.93 -36.82 -20.86
N SER A 545 -37.23 -35.74 -21.25
CA SER A 545 -36.88 -35.48 -22.66
C SER A 545 -35.77 -34.42 -22.78
N LEU A 546 -34.57 -34.90 -23.08
CA LEU A 546 -33.45 -34.13 -23.61
C LEU A 546 -33.81 -33.66 -25.02
N THR A 547 -33.89 -32.34 -25.25
CA THR A 547 -33.85 -31.79 -26.60
C THR A 547 -32.75 -30.74 -26.72
N LYS A 548 -31.72 -31.12 -27.48
CA LYS A 548 -30.63 -30.28 -28.00
C LYS A 548 -31.18 -29.02 -28.67
N TYR A 549 -30.70 -27.86 -28.26
CA TYR A 549 -30.52 -26.72 -29.17
C TYR A 549 -29.05 -26.32 -29.18
N TYR A 550 -28.38 -26.74 -30.26
CA TYR A 550 -27.14 -26.12 -30.73
C TYR A 550 -27.47 -24.69 -31.18
N LEU A 551 -26.85 -23.68 -30.58
CA LEU A 551 -26.69 -22.37 -31.21
C LEU A 551 -25.20 -22.02 -31.21
N GLN A 552 -24.68 -21.87 -32.42
CA GLN A 552 -23.30 -21.55 -32.77
C GLN A 552 -22.93 -20.16 -32.23
N TYR A 553 -21.81 -20.06 -31.51
CA TYR A 553 -21.17 -18.80 -31.19
C TYR A 553 -20.38 -18.28 -32.40
N PRO A 554 -20.51 -16.99 -32.80
CA PRO A 554 -19.59 -16.41 -33.75
C PRO A 554 -18.25 -16.12 -33.05
N LYS A 555 -17.16 -16.59 -33.66
CA LYS A 555 -15.78 -16.27 -33.27
C LYS A 555 -15.58 -14.75 -33.34
N PHE A 556 -15.45 -14.09 -32.19
CA PHE A 556 -15.10 -12.67 -32.12
C PHE A 556 -13.66 -12.50 -31.63
N ASN A 557 -12.85 -11.83 -32.45
CA ASN A 557 -11.40 -11.70 -32.31
C ASN A 557 -11.08 -10.47 -31.42
N GLN A 558 -10.87 -10.66 -30.11
CA GLN A 558 -10.63 -9.58 -29.13
C GLN A 558 -9.16 -9.49 -28.69
N LYS A 559 -8.28 -8.89 -29.51
CA LYS A 559 -6.89 -8.61 -29.07
C LYS A 559 -6.39 -7.19 -29.30
N LYS A 560 -7.23 -6.26 -29.79
CA LYS A 560 -6.83 -4.85 -30.00
C LYS A 560 -7.83 -3.78 -29.54
N TRP A 561 -8.96 -4.16 -28.95
CA TRP A 561 -10.01 -3.20 -28.58
C TRP A 561 -10.00 -2.79 -27.09
N ILE A 562 -9.33 -3.56 -26.22
CA ILE A 562 -9.42 -3.41 -24.75
C ILE A 562 -8.36 -2.44 -24.20
N GLU A 563 -7.13 -2.46 -24.73
CA GLU A 563 -6.01 -1.63 -24.19
C GLU A 563 -6.18 -0.11 -24.40
N SER A 564 -6.85 0.30 -25.47
CA SER A 564 -7.05 1.72 -25.81
C SER A 564 -8.20 2.37 -25.00
N LYS A 565 -9.19 1.58 -24.56
CA LYS A 565 -10.34 2.09 -23.79
C LYS A 565 -10.07 2.12 -22.29
N ILE A 566 -9.31 1.18 -21.74
CA ILE A 566 -9.01 1.14 -20.29
C ILE A 566 -8.21 2.37 -19.84
N LYS A 567 -7.20 2.82 -20.60
CA LYS A 567 -6.48 4.09 -20.33
C LYS A 567 -7.33 5.36 -20.55
N SER A 568 -8.32 5.31 -21.43
CA SER A 568 -9.21 6.44 -21.76
C SER A 568 -10.38 6.60 -20.77
N ILE A 569 -10.89 5.48 -20.25
CA ILE A 569 -12.08 5.41 -19.38
C ILE A 569 -11.72 5.64 -17.92
N ALA A 570 -10.59 5.08 -17.44
CA ALA A 570 -10.06 5.36 -16.10
C ALA A 570 -9.85 6.88 -15.91
N GLY A 571 -9.29 7.56 -16.91
CA GLY A 571 -9.15 9.02 -16.88
C GLY A 571 -10.49 9.77 -16.76
N LYS A 572 -11.62 9.27 -17.32
CA LYS A 572 -12.95 9.91 -17.19
C LYS A 572 -13.58 9.67 -15.80
N PHE A 573 -13.39 8.48 -15.25
CA PHE A 573 -13.84 8.08 -13.91
C PHE A 573 -13.12 8.88 -12.82
N PHE A 574 -11.80 9.01 -12.92
CA PHE A 574 -11.00 9.81 -11.99
C PHE A 574 -11.32 11.30 -12.08
N ARG A 575 -11.52 11.84 -13.30
CA ARG A 575 -11.99 13.23 -13.53
C ARG A 575 -13.36 13.53 -12.93
N TYR A 576 -14.21 12.51 -12.76
CA TYR A 576 -15.52 12.62 -12.11
C TYR A 576 -15.41 12.59 -10.59
N LEU A 577 -14.60 11.67 -10.04
CA LEU A 577 -14.35 11.59 -8.59
C LEU A 577 -13.71 12.88 -8.04
N GLU A 578 -12.83 13.51 -8.79
CA GLU A 578 -12.22 14.78 -8.37
C GLU A 578 -13.23 15.95 -8.36
N SER A 579 -14.28 15.89 -9.18
CA SER A 579 -15.36 16.89 -9.17
C SER A 579 -16.30 16.79 -7.97
N VAL A 580 -16.09 15.78 -7.11
CA VAL A 580 -16.97 15.39 -6.01
C VAL A 580 -16.24 15.46 -4.68
N PHE A 581 -14.96 15.07 -4.64
CA PHE A 581 -14.20 14.89 -3.40
C PHE A 581 -13.02 15.86 -3.21
N GLY A 582 -12.83 16.82 -4.12
CA GLY A 582 -11.67 17.71 -4.08
C GLY A 582 -10.36 17.07 -4.59
N GLU A 583 -9.24 17.79 -4.48
CA GLU A 583 -8.01 17.55 -5.24
C GLU A 583 -7.20 16.31 -4.83
N PHE A 584 -7.19 15.32 -5.72
CA PHE A 584 -6.32 14.14 -5.54
C PHE A 584 -5.68 13.63 -6.84
N LEU A 585 -5.94 14.26 -8.00
CA LEU A 585 -5.31 13.88 -9.29
C LEU A 585 -4.05 14.71 -9.59
N PRO A 586 -3.12 14.16 -10.40
CA PRO A 586 -2.03 14.95 -10.97
C PRO A 586 -2.55 16.15 -11.76
N TYR A 587 -1.93 17.34 -11.63
CA TYR A 587 -2.36 18.60 -12.25
C TYR A 587 -2.75 18.49 -13.74
N LYS A 588 -2.06 17.64 -14.52
CA LYS A 588 -2.36 17.44 -15.95
C LYS A 588 -3.73 16.82 -16.23
N LEU A 589 -4.29 16.15 -15.24
CA LEU A 589 -5.54 15.39 -15.31
C LEU A 589 -6.64 16.04 -14.45
N SER A 590 -6.31 17.11 -13.71
CA SER A 590 -7.16 17.70 -12.69
C SER A 590 -8.05 18.85 -13.19
N LYS A 591 -9.28 18.98 -12.67
CA LYS A 591 -10.16 20.16 -12.89
C LYS A 591 -9.63 21.44 -12.24
N ILE A 592 -8.67 21.34 -11.33
CA ILE A 592 -8.01 22.49 -10.67
C ILE A 592 -7.34 23.46 -11.63
N ARG A 593 -7.13 23.08 -12.90
CA ARG A 593 -6.70 24.02 -13.94
C ARG A 593 -7.68 25.18 -14.15
N GLN A 594 -8.91 25.03 -13.67
CA GLN A 594 -9.98 26.04 -13.69
C GLN A 594 -10.13 26.75 -12.33
N ASP A 595 -9.30 26.42 -11.34
CA ASP A 595 -9.20 27.15 -10.07
C ASP A 595 -8.79 28.59 -10.36
N GLU A 596 -9.47 29.57 -9.76
CA GLU A 596 -9.24 30.99 -10.03
C GLU A 596 -7.77 31.39 -9.79
N PHE A 597 -7.19 30.90 -8.69
CA PHE A 597 -5.82 31.20 -8.33
C PHE A 597 -4.81 30.51 -9.26
N LEU A 598 -5.01 29.23 -9.59
CA LEU A 598 -4.10 28.53 -10.51
C LEU A 598 -4.25 28.98 -11.96
N SER A 599 -5.45 29.37 -12.36
CA SER A 599 -5.73 29.99 -13.65
C SER A 599 -5.00 31.32 -13.73
N ALA A 600 -5.04 32.14 -12.68
CA ALA A 600 -4.30 33.40 -12.64
C ALA A 600 -2.77 33.17 -12.73
N ILE A 601 -2.22 32.23 -11.95
CA ILE A 601 -0.78 31.85 -12.05
C ILE A 601 -0.43 31.44 -13.48
N LYS A 602 -1.22 30.54 -14.08
CA LYS A 602 -0.97 30.06 -15.44
C LYS A 602 -1.07 31.20 -16.46
N VAL A 603 -2.13 32.02 -16.39
CA VAL A 603 -2.38 33.12 -17.33
C VAL A 603 -1.25 34.15 -17.28
N ILE A 604 -0.86 34.60 -16.08
CA ILE A 604 0.26 35.53 -15.91
C ILE A 604 1.54 34.90 -16.48
N ALA A 605 1.84 33.65 -16.11
CA ALA A 605 3.03 32.97 -16.59
C ALA A 605 3.01 32.66 -18.10
N THR A 606 1.85 32.64 -18.77
CA THR A 606 1.72 32.35 -20.21
C THR A 606 1.72 33.61 -21.08
N ASN A 607 0.95 34.62 -20.67
CA ASN A 607 0.56 35.73 -21.54
C ASN A 607 1.36 37.01 -21.29
N GLU A 608 1.96 37.16 -20.12
CA GLU A 608 2.76 38.34 -19.80
C GLU A 608 4.17 38.23 -20.39
N ASN A 609 4.75 39.39 -20.71
CA ASN A 609 6.16 39.49 -21.09
C ASN A 609 7.05 39.29 -19.85
N VAL A 610 7.26 38.01 -19.49
CA VAL A 610 8.04 37.54 -18.35
C VAL A 610 9.24 36.78 -18.91
N GLN A 611 10.45 37.15 -18.51
CA GLN A 611 11.71 36.50 -18.89
C GLN A 611 12.36 35.75 -17.73
N SER A 612 12.13 36.19 -16.50
CA SER A 612 12.69 35.63 -15.27
C SER A 612 11.61 35.35 -14.23
N VAL A 613 11.58 34.12 -13.72
CA VAL A 613 10.58 33.68 -12.73
C VAL A 613 11.29 33.13 -11.51
N LEU A 614 10.87 33.56 -10.32
CA LEU A 614 11.31 33.00 -9.05
C LEU A 614 10.16 32.22 -8.39
N LEU A 615 10.40 30.96 -8.04
CA LEU A 615 9.48 30.12 -7.28
C LEU A 615 10.11 29.71 -5.94
N ILE A 616 9.54 30.19 -4.84
CA ILE A 616 9.93 29.78 -3.48
C ILE A 616 8.97 28.67 -3.01
N GLY A 617 9.50 27.49 -2.67
CA GLY A 617 8.69 26.36 -2.22
C GLY A 617 8.18 25.42 -3.34
N ALA A 618 8.89 25.27 -4.46
CA ALA A 618 8.54 24.30 -5.51
C ALA A 618 8.45 22.84 -5.03
N SER A 619 7.48 22.09 -5.56
CA SER A 619 7.27 20.68 -5.20
C SER A 619 6.57 19.92 -6.32
N LYS A 620 7.04 18.72 -6.66
CA LYS A 620 6.47 17.88 -7.73
C LYS A 620 5.07 17.39 -7.37
N GLY A 621 4.14 17.55 -8.31
CA GLY A 621 2.74 17.14 -8.14
C GLY A 621 1.90 18.11 -7.30
N GLU A 622 2.45 19.24 -6.86
CA GLU A 622 1.68 20.32 -6.26
C GLU A 622 1.17 21.28 -7.33
N ALA A 623 -0.10 21.64 -7.22
CA ALA A 623 -0.83 22.20 -8.35
C ALA A 623 -0.37 23.60 -8.76
N GLU A 624 0.13 24.42 -7.83
CA GLU A 624 0.72 25.74 -8.13
C GLU A 624 2.02 25.61 -8.91
N THR A 625 2.88 24.68 -8.49
CA THR A 625 4.15 24.41 -9.16
C THR A 625 3.91 23.90 -10.57
N GLU A 626 2.94 23.00 -10.74
CA GLU A 626 2.57 22.46 -12.05
C GLU A 626 1.84 23.51 -12.93
N ALA A 627 1.05 24.41 -12.34
CA ALA A 627 0.40 25.52 -13.06
C ALA A 627 1.41 26.54 -13.58
N LEU A 628 2.37 26.93 -12.74
CA LEU A 628 3.46 27.83 -13.14
C LEU A 628 4.31 27.20 -14.25
N LEU A 629 4.74 25.95 -14.08
CA LEU A 629 5.53 25.23 -15.08
C LEU A 629 4.77 25.02 -16.40
N ALA A 630 3.46 24.81 -16.35
CA ALA A 630 2.64 24.72 -17.54
C ALA A 630 2.55 26.08 -18.27
N GLY A 631 2.38 27.18 -17.53
CA GLY A 631 2.35 28.52 -18.11
C GLY A 631 3.69 28.93 -18.74
N ILE A 632 4.79 28.71 -18.04
CA ILE A 632 6.16 28.96 -18.54
C ILE A 632 6.43 28.20 -19.85
N LYS A 633 5.96 26.95 -19.94
CA LYS A 633 6.11 26.13 -21.15
C LYS A 633 5.34 26.70 -22.35
N GLU A 634 4.19 27.34 -22.10
CA GLU A 634 3.31 27.91 -23.12
C GLU A 634 3.67 29.38 -23.45
N ASN A 635 4.52 30.02 -22.64
CA ASN A 635 4.95 31.41 -22.85
C ASN A 635 5.91 31.53 -24.04
N ILE A 636 5.60 32.45 -24.96
CA ILE A 636 6.38 32.69 -26.17
C ILE A 636 7.82 33.18 -25.87
N ASN A 637 8.02 33.87 -24.75
CA ASN A 637 9.32 34.38 -24.32
C ASN A 637 10.19 33.31 -23.65
N SER A 638 9.61 32.13 -23.36
CA SER A 638 10.31 30.99 -22.74
C SER A 638 11.14 31.36 -21.49
N PRO A 639 10.51 31.87 -20.42
CA PRO A 639 11.22 32.41 -19.27
C PRO A 639 12.12 31.38 -18.56
N ALA A 640 13.20 31.89 -17.95
CA ALA A 640 14.02 31.12 -17.03
C ALA A 640 13.32 31.04 -15.66
N LEU A 641 13.26 29.84 -15.08
CA LEU A 641 12.69 29.59 -13.76
C LEU A 641 13.81 29.29 -12.77
N PHE A 642 13.84 30.05 -11.68
CA PHE A 642 14.73 29.86 -10.55
C PHE A 642 13.90 29.41 -9.34
N SER A 643 14.27 28.31 -8.74
CA SER A 643 13.53 27.72 -7.63
C SER A 643 14.37 27.74 -6.37
N ILE A 644 13.87 28.26 -5.26
CA ILE A 644 14.56 28.26 -3.96
C ILE A 644 13.76 27.42 -2.97
N ASN A 645 14.39 26.40 -2.40
CA ASN A 645 13.70 25.38 -1.63
C ASN A 645 14.54 24.71 -0.54
N GLY A 646 13.89 24.32 0.56
CA GLY A 646 14.38 23.30 1.48
C GLY A 646 14.35 21.88 0.86
N LEU A 647 15.20 20.99 1.37
CA LEU A 647 15.29 19.59 0.93
C LEU A 647 13.97 18.83 1.10
N SER A 648 13.37 18.37 0.00
CA SER A 648 12.22 17.46 0.02
C SER A 648 12.31 16.37 -1.06
N SER A 649 11.69 15.22 -0.79
CA SER A 649 11.62 14.10 -1.75
C SER A 649 10.87 14.47 -3.03
N ARG A 650 9.89 15.37 -2.93
CA ARG A 650 9.14 15.91 -4.07
C ARG A 650 9.99 16.86 -4.93
N LEU A 651 10.84 17.69 -4.32
CA LEU A 651 11.78 18.57 -5.04
C LEU A 651 12.81 17.75 -5.84
N ILE A 652 13.38 16.71 -5.24
CA ILE A 652 14.35 15.83 -5.94
C ILE A 652 13.68 15.16 -7.16
N GLY A 653 12.40 14.80 -7.04
CA GLY A 653 11.62 14.27 -8.16
C GLY A 653 11.38 15.30 -9.27
N LEU A 654 11.30 16.59 -8.93
CA LEU A 654 11.12 17.70 -9.87
C LEU A 654 12.44 18.02 -10.60
N GLN A 655 13.54 18.11 -9.84
CA GLN A 655 14.90 18.29 -10.36
C GLN A 655 15.27 17.23 -11.39
N LYS A 656 15.02 15.94 -11.09
CA LYS A 656 15.27 14.85 -12.04
C LYS A 656 14.45 14.95 -13.32
N TYR A 657 13.20 15.42 -13.22
CA TYR A 657 12.31 15.53 -14.38
C TYR A 657 12.72 16.68 -15.31
N TYR A 658 13.34 17.73 -14.77
CA TYR A 658 13.79 18.90 -15.52
C TYR A 658 15.33 19.01 -15.62
N TYR A 659 16.06 17.92 -15.36
CA TYR A 659 17.53 17.91 -15.33
C TYR A 659 18.16 18.40 -16.65
N ASP A 660 17.57 18.01 -17.78
CA ASP A 660 18.05 18.40 -19.12
C ASP A 660 17.53 19.79 -19.57
N ASN A 661 16.76 20.49 -18.73
CA ASN A 661 16.21 21.81 -19.04
C ASN A 661 17.07 22.91 -18.41
N GLY A 662 18.07 23.41 -19.17
CA GLY A 662 18.99 24.46 -18.72
C GLY A 662 18.35 25.80 -18.33
N ARG A 663 17.05 25.98 -18.56
CA ARG A 663 16.30 27.19 -18.16
C ARG A 663 15.62 27.06 -16.80
N ILE A 664 15.53 25.86 -16.23
CA ILE A 664 14.92 25.62 -14.92
C ILE A 664 16.04 25.25 -13.94
N LYS A 665 16.38 26.19 -13.06
CA LYS A 665 17.46 26.03 -12.07
C LYS A 665 16.85 25.86 -10.69
N PHE A 666 17.35 24.88 -9.95
CA PHE A 666 16.93 24.59 -8.58
C PHE A 666 18.07 24.87 -7.60
N ASN A 667 17.84 25.79 -6.68
CA ASN A 667 18.73 26.17 -5.59
C ASN A 667 18.21 25.56 -4.28
N GLN A 668 19.10 24.90 -3.55
CA GLN A 668 18.75 24.13 -2.37
C GLN A 668 19.39 24.73 -1.12
N ILE A 669 18.57 25.03 -0.12
CA ILE A 669 19.02 25.57 1.17
C ILE A 669 19.34 24.41 2.11
N SER A 670 20.45 24.50 2.84
CA SER A 670 20.99 23.38 3.63
C SER A 670 21.15 23.62 5.13
N SER A 671 20.90 24.83 5.65
CA SER A 671 21.15 25.15 7.07
C SER A 671 19.95 25.71 7.85
N SER A 672 20.15 25.83 9.17
CA SER A 672 19.18 26.29 10.17
C SER A 672 18.99 27.81 10.25
N SER A 673 19.69 28.62 9.42
CA SER A 673 19.56 30.09 9.38
C SER A 673 19.04 30.54 8.01
N ILE A 674 17.75 30.31 7.76
CA ILE A 674 17.12 30.30 6.43
C ILE A 674 17.13 31.67 5.72
N SER A 675 17.06 32.79 6.45
CA SER A 675 16.92 34.14 5.88
C SER A 675 18.14 34.62 5.10
N ASN A 676 19.33 34.54 5.71
CA ASN A 676 20.58 35.03 5.11
C ASN A 676 21.04 34.18 3.91
N GLU A 677 20.78 32.87 3.92
CA GLU A 677 21.10 32.00 2.77
C GLU A 677 20.20 32.31 1.56
N ILE A 678 18.91 32.58 1.78
CA ILE A 678 17.99 32.96 0.70
C ILE A 678 18.44 34.27 0.04
N ASN A 679 18.77 35.30 0.83
CA ASN A 679 19.20 36.60 0.28
C ASN A 679 20.50 36.47 -0.53
N ASN A 680 21.47 35.68 -0.04
CA ASN A 680 22.70 35.41 -0.78
C ASN A 680 22.45 34.64 -2.08
N ASP A 681 21.54 33.65 -2.06
CA ASP A 681 21.16 32.91 -3.26
C ASP A 681 20.43 33.80 -4.27
N LEU A 682 19.55 34.70 -3.81
CA LEU A 682 18.87 35.67 -4.67
C LEU A 682 19.87 36.61 -5.35
N GLN A 683 20.80 37.18 -4.58
CA GLN A 683 21.85 38.07 -5.11
C GLN A 683 22.77 37.35 -6.10
N LYS A 684 23.13 36.10 -5.80
CA LYS A 684 23.91 35.25 -6.70
C LYS A 684 23.16 34.97 -8.00
N ILE A 685 21.87 34.60 -7.92
CA ILE A 685 21.04 34.36 -9.11
C ILE A 685 20.95 35.63 -9.96
N LYS A 686 20.71 36.79 -9.34
CA LYS A 686 20.68 38.09 -10.03
C LYS A 686 21.99 38.38 -10.76
N GLY A 687 23.11 38.28 -10.06
CA GLY A 687 24.44 38.53 -10.62
C GLY A 687 24.84 37.56 -11.74
N GLU A 688 24.60 36.25 -11.57
CA GLU A 688 24.95 35.23 -12.57
C GLU A 688 24.11 35.33 -13.86
N ASN A 689 22.88 35.84 -13.76
CA ASN A 689 21.95 35.92 -14.89
C ASN A 689 21.76 37.37 -15.38
N GLN A 690 22.50 38.34 -14.82
CA GLN A 690 22.47 39.77 -15.17
C GLN A 690 21.04 40.35 -15.13
N ILE A 691 20.30 40.04 -14.07
CA ILE A 691 18.95 40.58 -13.84
C ILE A 691 18.93 41.42 -12.57
N ASP A 692 18.28 42.59 -12.63
CA ASP A 692 18.13 43.47 -11.47
C ASP A 692 16.93 43.04 -10.59
N PHE A 693 15.87 42.52 -11.23
CA PHE A 693 14.65 42.03 -10.62
C PHE A 693 14.10 40.81 -11.37
N PHE A 694 13.26 40.01 -10.70
CA PHE A 694 12.52 38.91 -11.33
C PHE A 694 11.21 39.44 -11.91
N ASP A 695 10.80 39.03 -13.09
CA ASP A 695 9.53 39.50 -13.67
C ASP A 695 8.30 38.91 -12.94
N LEU A 696 8.41 37.68 -12.44
CA LEU A 696 7.35 37.02 -11.67
C LEU A 696 7.91 36.31 -10.44
N VAL A 697 7.39 36.63 -9.26
CA VAL A 697 7.73 35.97 -8.00
C VAL A 697 6.52 35.21 -7.46
N VAL A 698 6.70 33.93 -7.14
CA VAL A 698 5.67 33.09 -6.52
C VAL A 698 6.19 32.52 -5.20
N ILE A 699 5.52 32.86 -4.09
CA ILE A 699 5.86 32.39 -2.75
C ILE A 699 4.78 31.44 -2.22
N LYS A 700 5.15 30.18 -2.02
CA LYS A 700 4.27 29.17 -1.41
C LYS A 700 4.47 29.15 0.11
N SER A 701 3.37 29.14 0.87
CA SER A 701 3.42 28.99 2.33
C SER A 701 3.89 27.58 2.70
N ASP A 702 5.09 27.49 3.28
CA ASP A 702 5.54 26.37 4.11
C ASP A 702 6.14 26.90 5.42
N LYS A 703 6.19 26.06 6.47
CA LYS A 703 6.69 26.40 7.80
C LYS A 703 8.22 26.59 7.87
N SER A 704 8.92 26.50 6.74
CA SER A 704 10.37 26.41 6.64
C SER A 704 11.02 27.67 6.06
N TYR A 705 10.27 28.73 5.70
CA TYR A 705 10.81 30.00 5.17
C TYR A 705 10.49 31.21 6.07
N VAL A 706 10.72 31.07 7.38
CA VAL A 706 10.12 31.92 8.43
C VAL A 706 10.52 33.41 8.41
N ASP A 707 11.61 33.83 7.75
CA ASP A 707 12.09 35.22 7.81
C ASP A 707 12.76 35.73 6.51
N ILE A 708 12.11 35.62 5.34
CA ILE A 708 12.65 36.25 4.12
C ILE A 708 12.50 37.78 4.23
N GLU A 709 13.61 38.52 4.19
CA GLU A 709 13.60 39.98 4.04
C GLU A 709 13.26 40.33 2.59
N LEU A 710 12.08 40.92 2.38
CA LEU A 710 11.44 41.12 1.07
C LEU A 710 12.08 42.19 0.18
N GLU A 711 13.10 42.92 0.64
CA GLU A 711 13.73 44.02 -0.13
C GLU A 711 14.27 43.53 -1.47
N GLU A 712 14.75 42.28 -1.54
CA GLU A 712 15.27 41.66 -2.77
C GLU A 712 14.20 41.20 -3.77
N LEU A 713 12.94 41.10 -3.34
CA LEU A 713 11.80 40.67 -4.15
C LEU A 713 10.97 41.86 -4.66
N LEU A 714 11.12 43.02 -4.02
CA LEU A 714 10.55 44.29 -4.46
C LEU A 714 11.27 44.75 -5.73
N GLY A 715 10.49 44.99 -6.77
CA GLY A 715 10.93 45.35 -8.12
C GLY A 715 10.33 44.44 -9.19
N ALA A 716 9.79 43.28 -8.78
CA ALA A 716 9.14 42.34 -9.68
C ALA A 716 7.87 42.90 -10.33
N LYS A 717 7.64 42.54 -11.60
CA LYS A 717 6.42 42.96 -12.32
C LYS A 717 5.17 42.37 -11.67
N PHE A 718 5.25 41.11 -11.21
CA PHE A 718 4.19 40.42 -10.50
C PHE A 718 4.70 39.71 -9.24
N ILE A 719 3.94 39.81 -8.14
CA ILE A 719 4.19 39.07 -6.90
C ILE A 719 2.94 38.27 -6.54
N ILE A 720 3.09 36.96 -6.37
CA ILE A 720 2.02 36.03 -6.03
C ILE A 720 2.30 35.37 -4.69
N LEU A 721 1.40 35.55 -3.73
CA LEU A 721 1.50 35.00 -2.38
C LEU A 721 0.37 33.99 -2.12
N LYS A 722 0.72 32.78 -1.70
CA LYS A 722 -0.25 31.76 -1.22
C LYS A 722 -0.16 31.61 0.29
N GLY A 723 -1.30 31.48 0.97
CA GLY A 723 -1.37 31.35 2.42
C GLY A 723 -1.26 32.68 3.13
N ILE A 724 -1.89 33.76 2.63
CA ILE A 724 -1.81 35.09 3.26
C ILE A 724 -2.42 35.14 4.67
N ASN A 725 -3.15 34.12 5.09
CA ASN A 725 -3.64 33.97 6.47
C ASN A 725 -2.63 33.23 7.38
N THR A 726 -1.49 32.75 6.85
CA THR A 726 -0.41 32.21 7.70
C THR A 726 0.46 33.35 8.21
N SER A 727 1.07 33.18 9.39
CA SER A 727 1.81 34.26 10.06
C SER A 727 2.93 34.84 9.19
N GLU A 728 3.54 34.01 8.36
CA GLU A 728 4.66 34.33 7.47
C GLU A 728 4.19 35.16 6.27
N ASN A 729 3.24 34.65 5.50
CA ASN A 729 2.76 35.33 4.30
C ASN A 729 1.77 36.47 4.58
N TYR A 730 1.20 36.52 5.79
CA TYR A 730 0.47 37.70 6.26
C TYR A 730 1.38 38.93 6.33
N LYS A 731 2.57 38.82 6.95
CA LYS A 731 3.54 39.92 7.01
C LYS A 731 4.01 40.35 5.62
N ASN A 732 4.25 39.37 4.74
CA ASN A 732 4.65 39.63 3.36
C ASN A 732 3.56 40.37 2.57
N CYS A 733 2.29 39.94 2.74
CA CYS A 733 1.14 40.61 2.14
C CYS A 733 1.00 42.06 2.62
N GLN A 734 1.10 42.31 3.93
CA GLN A 734 1.02 43.67 4.49
C GLN A 734 2.14 44.59 3.98
N ARG A 735 3.35 44.06 3.75
CA ARG A 735 4.47 44.84 3.20
C ARG A 735 4.23 45.27 1.76
N VAL A 736 3.80 44.35 0.88
CA VAL A 736 3.50 44.69 -0.52
C VAL A 736 2.29 45.62 -0.62
N LEU A 737 1.29 45.47 0.26
CA LEU A 737 0.15 46.39 0.37
C LEU A 737 0.54 47.81 0.82
N ALA A 738 1.66 47.97 1.53
CA ALA A 738 2.17 49.26 1.98
C ALA A 738 3.06 49.97 0.93
N ASP A 739 3.46 49.27 -0.14
CA ASP A 739 4.25 49.83 -1.22
C ASP A 739 3.33 50.40 -2.31
N GLU A 740 3.35 51.73 -2.45
CA GLU A 740 2.51 52.45 -3.42
C GLU A 740 2.81 52.11 -4.88
N SER A 741 3.95 51.45 -5.16
CA SER A 741 4.29 51.01 -6.52
C SER A 741 3.57 49.72 -6.95
N TYR A 742 2.81 49.07 -6.05
CA TYR A 742 2.04 47.85 -6.36
C TYR A 742 0.54 48.04 -6.20
N SER A 743 -0.21 47.58 -7.19
CA SER A 743 -1.65 47.40 -7.12
C SER A 743 -2.03 45.94 -6.85
N LEU A 744 -3.06 45.74 -6.03
CA LEU A 744 -3.62 44.42 -5.76
C LEU A 744 -4.55 44.01 -6.92
N VAL A 745 -4.14 43.00 -7.69
CA VAL A 745 -4.85 42.54 -8.90
C VAL A 745 -5.93 41.52 -8.58
N SER A 746 -5.63 40.58 -7.69
CA SER A 746 -6.58 39.56 -7.26
C SER A 746 -6.25 39.11 -5.85
N HIS A 747 -7.28 38.89 -5.04
CA HIS A 747 -7.15 38.52 -3.65
C HIS A 747 -8.38 37.75 -3.22
N ASN A 748 -8.17 36.61 -2.58
CA ASN A 748 -9.24 35.87 -1.93
C ASN A 748 -8.71 35.29 -0.62
N PRO A 749 -8.99 35.92 0.54
CA PRO A 749 -8.51 35.44 1.83
C PRO A 749 -9.24 34.17 2.29
N SER A 750 -10.40 33.84 1.72
CA SER A 750 -11.17 32.64 2.07
C SER A 750 -10.73 31.39 1.28
N HIS A 751 -9.94 31.56 0.22
CA HIS A 751 -9.50 30.46 -0.63
C HIS A 751 -8.20 29.80 -0.10
N ARG A 752 -8.31 28.62 0.51
CA ARG A 752 -7.16 27.76 0.93
C ARG A 752 -6.06 28.50 1.71
N ASN A 753 -6.40 29.05 2.88
CA ASN A 753 -5.56 29.94 3.69
C ASN A 753 -5.23 31.29 3.02
N GLY A 754 -5.95 31.63 1.96
CA GLY A 754 -5.92 32.91 1.28
C GLY A 754 -4.82 33.04 0.24
N TYR A 755 -5.01 33.85 -0.80
CA TYR A 755 -3.95 34.26 -1.72
C TYR A 755 -4.07 35.74 -2.09
N ALA A 756 -2.96 36.34 -2.52
CA ALA A 756 -2.92 37.69 -3.09
C ALA A 756 -1.97 37.73 -4.31
N ILE A 757 -2.37 38.47 -5.34
CA ILE A 757 -1.62 38.73 -6.57
C ILE A 757 -1.48 40.24 -6.69
N PHE A 758 -0.24 40.69 -6.78
CA PHE A 758 0.13 42.09 -6.95
C PHE A 758 0.80 42.31 -8.29
N GLN A 759 0.58 43.49 -8.86
CA GLN A 759 1.24 43.95 -10.07
C GLN A 759 1.87 45.30 -9.81
N LYS A 760 3.08 45.51 -10.32
CA LYS A 760 3.77 46.79 -10.24
C LYS A 760 3.12 47.78 -11.21
N ASP A 761 2.79 48.97 -10.73
CA ASP A 761 2.14 50.02 -11.51
C ASP A 761 3.17 50.73 -12.41
N ASN A 762 3.10 50.49 -13.72
CA ASN A 762 3.99 51.09 -14.72
C ASN A 762 3.93 52.64 -14.73
N ASN A 763 2.86 53.24 -14.20
CA ASN A 763 2.70 54.68 -14.12
C ASN A 763 3.66 55.34 -13.13
N HIS A 764 4.14 54.61 -12.12
CA HIS A 764 5.10 55.17 -11.16
C HIS A 764 6.51 55.27 -11.73
N GLU A 765 6.93 54.35 -12.62
CA GLU A 765 8.22 54.44 -13.32
C GLU A 765 8.23 55.60 -14.32
N GLN A 766 7.12 55.80 -15.05
CA GLN A 766 6.96 56.96 -15.94
C GLN A 766 6.82 58.28 -15.17
N ALA A 767 6.12 58.31 -14.03
CA ALA A 767 6.01 59.50 -13.19
C ALA A 767 7.31 59.82 -12.42
N LEU A 768 8.13 58.82 -12.08
CA LEU A 768 9.45 59.02 -11.48
C LEU A 768 10.46 59.51 -12.53
N ILE A 769 10.42 58.97 -13.75
CA ILE A 769 11.23 59.44 -14.90
C ILE A 769 10.80 60.85 -15.33
N GLU A 770 9.51 61.18 -15.35
CA GLU A 770 9.00 62.53 -15.61
C GLU A 770 9.34 63.52 -14.47
N ARG A 771 9.28 63.09 -13.20
CA ARG A 771 9.70 63.94 -12.05
C ARG A 771 11.21 64.17 -12.02
N ILE A 772 12.02 63.19 -12.41
CA ILE A 772 13.48 63.34 -12.53
C ILE A 772 13.85 64.20 -13.76
N SER A 773 13.07 64.13 -14.84
CA SER A 773 13.25 64.99 -16.03
C SER A 773 12.72 66.42 -15.87
N LEU A 774 12.00 66.72 -14.79
CA LEU A 774 11.56 68.08 -14.41
C LEU A 774 12.49 68.75 -13.38
N HIS A 775 13.53 68.03 -12.90
CA HIS A 775 14.54 68.53 -11.96
C HIS A 775 15.99 68.38 -12.47
N MET A 776 16.17 68.05 -13.75
CA MET A 776 17.36 68.37 -14.56
C MET A 776 16.96 69.38 -15.63
#